data_AF-R7W5N6-F1
#
_entry.id   AF-R7W5N6-F1
#
_cell.length_a   1.000
_cell.length_b   1.000
_cell.length_c   1.000
_cell.angle_alpha   90.00
_cell.angle_beta   90.00
_cell.angle_gamma   90.00
#
_symmetry.space_group_name_H-M   'P 1'
#
loop_
_entity.id
_entity.type
_entity.pdbx_description
1 polymer ?
#
loop_
_entity_poly.entity_id
_entity_poly.type
_entity_poly.pdbx_seq_one_letter_code
_entity_poly.pdbx_strand_id
1 'polypeptide(L)'
;MASTPPVARKVLHELAEHGDVRLDSYYWLRDDSRSDPAVLAHLRAENDYTAALMSDVKHIEDEIFAEIRGRIKEDDTDVPLRRGQYYYYERTLTGKEYVQHCRRLVPTDGHITVFDAMPVGLDAPDEHIVLDENVKAEGHDYYSIGAFKVSPSGRLVAYGEDTNGDEAYTLYVIDAESGEYVGQPLKGVTSDIEWAGDDYLVYITMDSLHRPDKVCLHKLGSDQSNDMCLYHEKDDIFSLGLQASESKQYLFVRSESKSTSFIFHLDISKQKKQLEVLTPRLYGIDTAASHRGNHFYIKRRSEDFYNSELVACPSNNVAEATVLLPHRERWNRMSMDFQLFENHIAVYERENGLPKITVYGLPASGEALGKLQGGREIDFVDPAYAVEPEESQFHSSIIRFRYSSMKTPPSVFDYDMDSGVSVLKKINTVLGGFDSSNYVSERKWAAASDGTQIPISIIYRKDLVQLDGSDPMLLSGFGSYEICIDPSFSGSIFSLVDRGFVHAIAHVRGGGEMGRKWYEDGKLLKKKNTFTDFIACAEHLMKSKYCSKEKLCISGKSAGGLLMGAVLNMRPDLFKAAIVGVPFVDALTTMLDPTIPLTTAEWEEWGDPREEEYYYYMKSYSPVDNVKAQEYPHILVTAGLNDPCVMYSEPAKFVAKLRELKRDDNLLLFKCEVGAGHNSKSGSSVYDTEGVKENEQDHIFPFGLTVGYLQGINRELVCREKEKETKTSIMLGRLTEDLCNPVDVALLSEHCATCWIIFSRSSLSSRRRHAKGPGEEETPEGGSTAETQPTCEQAKENLPESHENTNLPGGSRLGRKRTYPDDDVLESGLISVSNTIAKFLKAEQENAKTMNGLQKAFMHEAEVHEQTSANRTKLLEILQNLKGISTEEVVMAIHVIGGDAGKTVLFIQLRDDYKVVFVR
;
A
#
# COMPACT_ATOMS: atom_id res chain seq x y z
N MET A 1 -20.58 -22.19 28.80
CA MET A 1 -21.04 -20.99 29.55
C MET A 1 -20.49 -19.78 28.80
N ALA A 2 -21.09 -18.60 28.89
CA ALA A 2 -20.42 -17.39 28.39
C ALA A 2 -19.09 -17.20 29.17
N SER A 3 -18.01 -16.85 28.47
CA SER A 3 -16.76 -16.51 29.14
C SER A 3 -16.91 -15.15 29.84
N THR A 4 -16.53 -15.06 31.10
CA THR A 4 -16.52 -13.78 31.82
C THR A 4 -15.28 -12.98 31.40
N PRO A 5 -15.40 -11.69 31.05
CA PRO A 5 -14.24 -10.87 30.72
C PRO A 5 -13.24 -10.84 31.89
N PRO A 6 -11.93 -10.98 31.64
CA PRO A 6 -10.91 -10.80 32.66
C PRO A 6 -11.02 -9.43 33.33
N VAL A 7 -10.83 -9.43 34.64
CA VAL A 7 -10.86 -8.23 35.48
C VAL A 7 -9.47 -8.01 36.05
N ALA A 8 -8.75 -7.01 35.51
CA ALA A 8 -7.48 -6.58 36.08
C ALA A 8 -7.67 -6.15 37.54
N ARG A 9 -6.77 -6.60 38.43
CA ARG A 9 -6.71 -6.11 39.81
C ARG A 9 -6.47 -4.60 39.80
N LYS A 10 -7.06 -3.87 40.74
CA LYS A 10 -6.75 -2.46 40.96
C LYS A 10 -5.64 -2.33 42.00
N VAL A 11 -4.53 -1.73 41.61
CA VAL A 11 -3.42 -1.36 42.50
C VAL A 11 -3.26 0.15 42.33
N LEU A 12 -3.63 0.91 43.36
CA LEU A 12 -3.65 2.37 43.26
C LEU A 12 -2.23 2.93 43.20
N HIS A 13 -1.90 3.56 42.08
CA HIS A 13 -0.70 4.37 41.88
C HIS A 13 -1.10 5.84 41.73
N GLU A 14 -0.31 6.74 42.30
CA GLU A 14 -0.55 8.18 42.31
C GLU A 14 0.48 8.87 41.43
N LEU A 15 0.01 9.56 40.39
CA LEU A 15 0.81 10.30 39.43
C LEU A 15 0.49 11.79 39.62
N ALA A 16 1.41 12.54 40.23
CA ALA A 16 1.20 13.94 40.59
C ALA A 16 2.15 14.85 39.81
N GLU A 17 1.61 15.76 39.01
CA GLU A 17 2.37 16.68 38.16
C GLU A 17 1.61 18.00 37.96
N HIS A 18 2.30 19.15 37.90
CA HIS A 18 1.70 20.51 37.85
C HIS A 18 0.62 20.80 38.91
N GLY A 19 0.63 20.09 40.04
CA GLY A 19 -0.40 20.18 41.09
C GLY A 19 -1.71 19.42 40.80
N ASP A 20 -1.81 18.75 39.66
CA ASP A 20 -2.86 17.80 39.32
C ASP A 20 -2.46 16.38 39.77
N VAL A 21 -3.41 15.63 40.33
CA VAL A 21 -3.16 14.28 40.85
C VAL A 21 -4.03 13.27 40.10
N ARG A 22 -3.40 12.48 39.23
CA ARG A 22 -4.02 11.38 38.49
C ARG A 22 -3.88 10.09 39.29
N LEU A 23 -4.97 9.32 39.34
CA LEU A 23 -5.03 8.03 40.02
C LEU A 23 -5.09 6.91 38.99
N ASP A 24 -3.99 6.18 38.84
CA ASP A 24 -3.87 5.04 37.94
C ASP A 24 -4.00 3.74 38.74
N SER A 25 -5.12 3.02 38.55
CA SER A 25 -5.35 1.71 39.19
C SER A 25 -4.69 0.55 38.47
N TYR A 26 -4.09 0.79 37.30
CA TYR A 26 -3.61 -0.21 36.35
C TYR A 26 -2.14 -0.05 35.98
N TYR A 27 -1.42 0.92 36.58
CA TYR A 27 0.02 1.15 36.39
C TYR A 27 0.88 -0.11 36.51
N TRP A 28 0.48 -1.03 37.41
CA TRP A 28 1.14 -2.33 37.63
C TRP A 28 1.18 -3.24 36.38
N LEU A 29 0.44 -2.95 35.32
CA LEU A 29 0.50 -3.67 34.05
C LEU A 29 1.76 -3.36 33.23
N ARG A 30 2.53 -2.33 33.60
CA ARG A 30 3.89 -2.12 33.10
C ARG A 30 4.88 -2.94 33.92
N ASP A 31 5.46 -3.94 33.27
CA ASP A 31 6.72 -4.57 33.66
C ASP A 31 7.71 -4.49 32.49
N ASP A 32 8.79 -3.73 32.70
CA ASP A 32 9.81 -3.49 31.67
C ASP A 32 10.66 -4.74 31.39
N SER A 33 10.65 -5.74 32.28
CA SER A 33 11.32 -7.03 32.07
C SER A 33 10.50 -8.04 31.26
N ARG A 34 9.23 -7.73 30.95
CA ARG A 34 8.27 -8.62 30.23
C ARG A 34 8.15 -10.02 30.86
N SER A 35 8.39 -10.15 32.16
CA SER A 35 8.54 -11.42 32.88
C SER A 35 7.66 -11.60 34.13
N ASP A 36 6.99 -10.55 34.63
CA ASP A 36 6.13 -10.61 35.82
C ASP A 36 5.00 -11.64 35.62
N PRO A 37 4.92 -12.70 36.47
CA PRO A 37 3.93 -13.76 36.29
C PRO A 37 2.47 -13.32 36.42
N ALA A 38 2.17 -12.22 37.12
CA ALA A 38 0.82 -11.69 37.25
C ALA A 38 0.42 -10.83 36.03
N VAL A 39 1.37 -10.11 35.43
CA VAL A 39 1.16 -9.42 34.14
C VAL A 39 0.95 -10.46 33.03
N LEU A 40 1.86 -11.43 32.90
CA LEU A 40 1.74 -12.51 31.91
C LEU A 40 0.48 -13.37 32.10
N ALA A 41 0.04 -13.63 33.33
CA ALA A 41 -1.23 -14.32 33.60
C ALA A 41 -2.46 -13.49 33.19
N HIS A 42 -2.42 -12.16 33.32
CA HIS A 42 -3.50 -11.30 32.85
C HIS A 42 -3.57 -11.29 31.31
N LEU A 43 -2.45 -11.07 30.62
CA LEU A 43 -2.39 -11.07 29.16
C LEU A 43 -2.84 -12.42 28.55
N ARG A 44 -2.49 -13.55 29.19
CA ARG A 44 -2.99 -14.87 28.78
C ARG A 44 -4.51 -15.01 28.96
N ALA A 45 -5.06 -14.53 30.09
CA ALA A 45 -6.51 -14.56 30.30
C ALA A 45 -7.28 -13.68 29.29
N GLU A 46 -6.69 -12.59 28.81
CA GLU A 46 -7.23 -11.76 27.72
C GLU A 46 -7.24 -12.51 26.38
N ASN A 47 -6.13 -13.17 26.04
CA ASN A 47 -6.06 -14.03 24.85
C ASN A 47 -7.06 -15.19 24.93
N ASP A 48 -7.17 -15.87 26.07
CA ASP A 48 -8.13 -16.97 26.30
C ASP A 48 -9.58 -16.48 26.15
N TYR A 49 -9.91 -15.29 26.66
CA TYR A 49 -11.23 -14.67 26.53
C TYR A 49 -11.56 -14.30 25.08
N THR A 50 -10.61 -13.68 24.38
CA THR A 50 -10.74 -13.32 22.97
C THR A 50 -10.89 -14.56 22.08
N ALA A 51 -10.05 -15.59 22.28
CA ALA A 51 -10.14 -16.85 21.55
C ALA A 51 -11.46 -17.59 21.82
N ALA A 52 -11.94 -17.61 23.07
CA ALA A 52 -13.22 -18.21 23.42
C ALA A 52 -14.41 -17.53 22.71
N LEU A 53 -14.40 -16.20 22.60
CA LEU A 53 -15.48 -15.47 21.92
C LEU A 53 -15.38 -15.52 20.39
N MET A 54 -14.17 -15.54 19.82
CA MET A 54 -13.97 -15.66 18.37
C MET A 54 -14.17 -17.09 17.85
N SER A 55 -14.24 -18.11 18.72
CA SER A 55 -14.32 -19.52 18.32
C SER A 55 -15.47 -19.87 17.37
N ASP A 56 -16.65 -19.26 17.52
CA ASP A 56 -17.79 -19.46 16.61
C ASP A 56 -17.52 -18.95 15.18
N VAL A 57 -16.66 -17.92 15.01
CA VAL A 57 -16.30 -17.34 13.70
C VAL A 57 -14.99 -17.87 13.13
N LYS A 58 -14.34 -18.86 13.76
CA LYS A 58 -13.07 -19.42 13.26
C LYS A 58 -13.16 -19.97 11.83
N HIS A 59 -14.33 -20.48 11.43
CA HIS A 59 -14.56 -20.92 10.04
C HIS A 59 -14.55 -19.77 9.01
N ILE A 60 -14.88 -18.54 9.44
CA ILE A 60 -14.83 -17.32 8.62
C ILE A 60 -13.41 -16.75 8.58
N GLU A 61 -12.69 -16.85 9.69
CA GLU A 61 -11.24 -16.56 9.78
C GLU A 61 -10.46 -17.45 8.81
N ASP A 62 -10.69 -18.77 8.83
CA ASP A 62 -10.06 -19.72 7.90
C ASP A 62 -10.46 -19.47 6.42
N GLU A 63 -11.68 -19.00 6.15
CA GLU A 63 -12.14 -18.59 4.81
C GLU A 63 -11.43 -17.32 4.32
N ILE A 64 -11.31 -16.29 5.18
CA ILE A 64 -10.63 -15.03 4.85
C ILE A 64 -9.11 -15.27 4.68
N PHE A 65 -8.48 -16.08 5.54
CA PHE A 65 -7.09 -16.49 5.36
C PHE A 65 -6.86 -17.15 3.99
N ALA A 66 -7.70 -18.13 3.64
CA ALA A 66 -7.61 -18.85 2.38
C ALA A 66 -7.85 -17.95 1.16
N GLU A 67 -8.66 -16.90 1.28
CA GLU A 67 -8.84 -15.89 0.23
C GLU A 67 -7.66 -14.92 0.11
N ILE A 68 -7.13 -14.41 1.21
CA ILE A 68 -5.99 -13.47 1.17
C ILE A 68 -4.78 -14.20 0.60
N ARG A 69 -4.46 -15.39 1.13
CA ARG A 69 -3.44 -16.29 0.56
C ARG A 69 -3.77 -16.70 -0.88
N GLY A 70 -5.05 -16.95 -1.19
CA GLY A 70 -5.53 -17.31 -2.53
C GLY A 70 -5.47 -16.18 -3.58
N ARG A 71 -5.22 -14.93 -3.17
CA ARG A 71 -4.90 -13.79 -4.05
C ARG A 71 -3.39 -13.62 -4.27
N ILE A 72 -2.55 -14.35 -3.55
CA ILE A 72 -1.10 -14.17 -3.44
C ILE A 72 -0.36 -15.30 -4.19
N LYS A 73 0.70 -14.97 -4.95
CA LYS A 73 1.44 -15.89 -5.84
C LYS A 73 2.74 -16.42 -5.20
N GLU A 74 2.66 -17.45 -4.35
CA GLU A 74 3.78 -17.86 -3.45
C GLU A 74 5.16 -18.04 -4.11
N ASP A 75 5.22 -18.64 -5.31
CA ASP A 75 6.44 -18.68 -6.13
C ASP A 75 6.50 -17.40 -6.98
N ASP A 76 7.36 -16.45 -6.63
CA ASP A 76 7.53 -15.20 -7.37
C ASP A 76 8.96 -14.65 -7.28
N THR A 77 9.30 -13.74 -8.20
CA THR A 77 10.62 -13.11 -8.28
C THR A 77 10.44 -11.62 -8.52
N ASP A 78 11.12 -10.78 -7.73
CA ASP A 78 11.04 -9.32 -7.87
C ASP A 78 11.95 -8.79 -9.00
N VAL A 79 11.72 -7.54 -9.41
CA VAL A 79 12.28 -7.03 -10.67
C VAL A 79 13.80 -6.90 -10.58
N PRO A 80 14.58 -7.67 -11.37
CA PRO A 80 16.02 -7.71 -11.17
C PRO A 80 16.68 -6.34 -11.35
N LEU A 81 17.58 -6.03 -10.44
CA LEU A 81 18.36 -4.81 -10.41
C LEU A 81 19.78 -5.10 -10.87
N ARG A 82 20.17 -4.49 -11.99
CA ARG A 82 21.53 -4.61 -12.54
C ARG A 82 22.49 -3.76 -11.71
N ARG A 83 23.33 -4.37 -10.86
CA ARG A 83 24.44 -3.72 -10.14
C ARG A 83 25.77 -4.30 -10.65
N GLY A 84 26.54 -3.49 -11.38
CA GLY A 84 27.81 -3.91 -11.96
C GLY A 84 27.66 -5.08 -12.94
N GLN A 85 28.38 -6.19 -12.68
CA GLN A 85 28.39 -7.40 -13.52
C GLN A 85 27.20 -8.35 -13.28
N TYR A 86 26.31 -8.06 -12.32
CA TYR A 86 25.22 -8.95 -11.93
C TYR A 86 23.86 -8.26 -11.95
N TYR A 87 22.84 -9.04 -12.28
CA TYR A 87 21.47 -8.80 -11.82
C TYR A 87 21.34 -9.36 -10.41
N TYR A 88 20.80 -8.57 -9.47
CA TYR A 88 20.39 -8.99 -8.12
C TYR A 88 18.87 -8.97 -8.03
N TYR A 89 18.28 -9.93 -7.32
CA TYR A 89 16.84 -10.09 -7.16
C TYR A 89 16.51 -10.97 -5.97
N GLU A 90 15.32 -10.80 -5.42
CA GLU A 90 14.76 -11.68 -4.41
C GLU A 90 13.74 -12.65 -5.05
N ARG A 91 13.69 -13.87 -4.52
CA ARG A 91 12.70 -14.89 -4.88
C ARG A 91 12.01 -15.46 -3.66
N THR A 92 10.70 -15.66 -3.74
CA THR A 92 9.92 -16.49 -2.82
C THR A 92 9.58 -17.83 -3.45
N LEU A 93 9.37 -18.86 -2.63
CA LEU A 93 9.09 -20.22 -3.07
C LEU A 93 7.76 -20.70 -2.49
N THR A 94 7.05 -21.57 -3.23
CA THR A 94 5.79 -22.17 -2.75
C THR A 94 6.01 -22.90 -1.42
N GLY A 95 5.21 -22.58 -0.40
CA GLY A 95 5.33 -23.17 0.94
C GLY A 95 6.57 -22.74 1.74
N LYS A 96 7.19 -21.61 1.39
CA LYS A 96 8.29 -20.97 2.16
C LYS A 96 7.89 -19.55 2.58
N GLU A 97 8.41 -19.10 3.71
CA GLU A 97 7.97 -17.87 4.38
C GLU A 97 8.92 -16.68 4.13
N TYR A 98 10.19 -16.96 3.83
CA TYR A 98 11.26 -15.99 3.71
C TYR A 98 11.86 -15.96 2.30
N VAL A 99 12.62 -14.91 1.97
CA VAL A 99 13.18 -14.72 0.63
C VAL A 99 14.52 -15.46 0.42
N GLN A 100 14.82 -15.75 -0.84
CA GLN A 100 16.16 -16.07 -1.32
C GLN A 100 16.76 -14.84 -2.01
N HIS A 101 17.92 -14.39 -1.54
CA HIS A 101 18.72 -13.34 -2.17
C HIS A 101 19.56 -13.95 -3.29
N CYS A 102 19.19 -13.66 -4.53
CA CYS A 102 19.76 -14.28 -5.73
C CYS A 102 20.57 -13.28 -6.56
N ARG A 103 21.56 -13.80 -7.29
CA ARG A 103 22.27 -13.07 -8.35
C ARG A 103 22.43 -13.90 -9.62
N ARG A 104 22.59 -13.23 -10.76
CA ARG A 104 22.86 -13.84 -12.08
C ARG A 104 23.77 -12.92 -12.89
N LEU A 105 24.76 -13.46 -13.60
CA LEU A 105 25.66 -12.65 -14.44
C LEU A 105 24.91 -11.92 -15.56
N VAL A 106 25.34 -10.70 -15.87
CA VAL A 106 24.86 -9.92 -17.02
C VAL A 106 25.56 -10.41 -18.30
N PRO A 107 24.85 -10.86 -19.36
CA PRO A 107 25.50 -11.40 -20.56
C PRO A 107 26.20 -10.38 -21.46
N THR A 108 25.97 -9.08 -21.27
CA THR A 108 26.45 -8.02 -22.18
C THR A 108 26.83 -6.73 -21.45
N ASP A 109 28.00 -6.18 -21.77
CA ASP A 109 28.50 -4.89 -21.25
C ASP A 109 27.80 -3.66 -21.88
N GLY A 110 26.55 -3.80 -22.33
CA GLY A 110 25.79 -2.73 -22.97
C GLY A 110 25.31 -1.68 -21.98
N HIS A 111 25.11 -0.43 -22.44
CA HIS A 111 24.42 0.60 -21.66
C HIS A 111 23.03 0.12 -21.21
N ILE A 112 22.63 0.51 -19.99
CA ILE A 112 21.33 0.14 -19.41
C ILE A 112 20.20 0.84 -20.17
N THR A 113 19.15 0.10 -20.53
CA THR A 113 17.93 0.62 -21.17
C THR A 113 16.67 0.14 -20.45
N VAL A 114 15.54 0.80 -20.68
CA VAL A 114 14.21 0.34 -20.21
C VAL A 114 13.84 -1.07 -20.71
N PHE A 115 14.48 -1.53 -21.79
CA PHE A 115 14.26 -2.85 -22.39
C PHE A 115 15.20 -3.93 -21.83
N ASP A 116 16.14 -3.61 -20.94
CA ASP A 116 17.02 -4.60 -20.31
C ASP A 116 16.16 -5.58 -19.48
N ALA A 117 16.34 -6.88 -19.75
CA ALA A 117 15.79 -7.98 -18.97
C ALA A 117 16.91 -8.87 -18.42
N MET A 118 16.63 -9.54 -17.31
CA MET A 118 17.49 -10.64 -16.86
C MET A 118 17.22 -11.87 -17.73
N PRO A 119 18.27 -12.54 -18.27
CA PRO A 119 18.09 -13.72 -19.11
C PRO A 119 17.51 -14.90 -18.30
N VAL A 120 16.52 -15.58 -18.90
CA VAL A 120 15.85 -16.76 -18.35
C VAL A 120 15.89 -17.93 -19.36
N GLY A 121 15.71 -19.16 -18.87
CA GLY A 121 15.78 -20.37 -19.69
C GLY A 121 17.19 -21.01 -19.71
N LEU A 122 17.37 -21.98 -20.60
CA LEU A 122 18.54 -22.89 -20.62
C LEU A 122 19.86 -22.23 -21.08
N ASP A 123 19.77 -21.17 -21.89
CA ASP A 123 20.95 -20.43 -22.41
C ASP A 123 21.32 -19.23 -21.53
N ALA A 124 20.63 -19.03 -20.41
CA ALA A 124 20.96 -17.97 -19.45
C ALA A 124 22.18 -18.37 -18.59
N PRO A 125 22.99 -17.40 -18.11
CA PRO A 125 24.02 -17.68 -17.11
C PRO A 125 23.42 -18.30 -15.85
N ASP A 126 24.20 -19.15 -15.19
CA ASP A 126 23.80 -19.80 -13.94
C ASP A 126 23.40 -18.78 -12.87
N GLU A 127 22.44 -19.20 -12.05
CA GLU A 127 21.99 -18.47 -10.88
C GLU A 127 22.84 -18.84 -9.66
N HIS A 128 23.14 -17.84 -8.84
CA HIS A 128 23.79 -18.02 -7.55
C HIS A 128 22.89 -17.49 -6.43
N ILE A 129 22.56 -18.34 -5.46
CA ILE A 129 21.82 -17.95 -4.25
C ILE A 129 22.85 -17.49 -3.22
N VAL A 130 22.86 -16.20 -2.92
CA VAL A 130 23.83 -15.55 -2.02
C VAL A 130 23.46 -15.74 -0.55
N LEU A 131 22.15 -15.75 -0.25
CA LEU A 131 21.60 -16.01 1.09
C LEU A 131 20.19 -16.62 0.94
N ASP A 132 19.91 -17.70 1.67
CA ASP A 132 18.55 -18.25 1.80
C ASP A 132 18.08 -18.07 3.25
N GLU A 133 17.19 -17.11 3.48
CA GLU A 133 16.66 -16.82 4.81
C GLU A 133 15.88 -18.01 5.39
N ASN A 134 15.29 -18.86 4.55
CA ASN A 134 14.55 -20.04 5.01
C ASN A 134 15.45 -21.09 5.65
N VAL A 135 16.74 -21.13 5.29
CA VAL A 135 17.75 -22.00 5.90
C VAL A 135 18.31 -21.37 7.18
N LYS A 136 18.28 -20.04 7.29
CA LYS A 136 18.72 -19.30 8.46
C LYS A 136 17.69 -19.27 9.59
N ALA A 137 16.41 -19.19 9.25
CA ALA A 137 15.29 -19.24 10.20
C ALA A 137 15.09 -20.63 10.84
N GLU A 138 15.75 -21.70 10.37
CA GLU A 138 15.56 -23.06 10.88
C GLU A 138 15.94 -23.17 12.37
N GLY A 139 14.93 -23.28 13.24
CA GLY A 139 15.09 -23.40 14.69
C GLY A 139 14.92 -22.11 15.49
N HIS A 140 14.50 -21.01 14.84
CA HIS A 140 14.17 -19.75 15.49
C HIS A 140 12.65 -19.51 15.52
N ASP A 141 12.13 -18.99 16.63
CA ASP A 141 10.70 -18.59 16.76
C ASP A 141 10.41 -17.21 16.12
N TYR A 142 11.46 -16.42 15.84
CA TYR A 142 11.44 -15.17 15.08
C TYR A 142 12.73 -15.09 14.25
N TYR A 143 12.67 -14.60 13.00
CA TYR A 143 13.84 -14.34 12.18
C TYR A 143 13.64 -13.15 11.23
N SER A 144 14.62 -12.26 11.09
CA SER A 144 14.55 -11.13 10.15
C SER A 144 15.93 -10.72 9.62
N ILE A 145 15.98 -10.27 8.36
CA ILE A 145 17.14 -9.60 7.77
C ILE A 145 16.87 -8.09 7.69
N GLY A 146 17.46 -7.32 8.60
CA GLY A 146 17.33 -5.86 8.60
C GLY A 146 18.19 -5.15 7.55
N ALA A 147 19.20 -5.84 7.02
CA ALA A 147 20.13 -5.27 6.04
C ALA A 147 20.74 -6.34 5.13
N PHE A 148 20.83 -6.05 3.83
CA PHE A 148 21.59 -6.82 2.85
C PHE A 148 22.39 -5.86 1.96
N LYS A 149 23.71 -5.78 2.15
CA LYS A 149 24.59 -4.77 1.54
C LYS A 149 25.72 -5.45 0.77
N VAL A 150 25.66 -5.38 -0.57
CA VAL A 150 26.70 -5.89 -1.48
C VAL A 150 27.90 -4.92 -1.52
N SER A 151 29.13 -5.44 -1.48
CA SER A 151 30.35 -4.63 -1.52
C SER A 151 30.64 -4.06 -2.92
N PRO A 152 31.47 -3.00 -3.05
CA PRO A 152 31.75 -2.37 -4.34
C PRO A 152 32.34 -3.31 -5.41
N SER A 153 33.11 -4.32 -5.03
CA SER A 153 33.61 -5.36 -5.95
C SER A 153 32.58 -6.42 -6.33
N GLY A 154 31.44 -6.49 -5.64
CA GLY A 154 30.47 -7.59 -5.76
C GLY A 154 30.94 -8.92 -5.17
N ARG A 155 32.11 -8.96 -4.51
CA ARG A 155 32.66 -10.19 -3.91
C ARG A 155 32.15 -10.45 -2.50
N LEU A 156 31.87 -9.43 -1.71
CA LEU A 156 31.38 -9.60 -0.33
C LEU A 156 29.93 -9.14 -0.19
N VAL A 157 29.21 -9.75 0.74
CA VAL A 157 27.95 -9.22 1.28
C VAL A 157 28.07 -9.09 2.78
N ALA A 158 27.62 -7.95 3.29
CA ALA A 158 27.40 -7.71 4.71
C ALA A 158 25.88 -7.72 4.96
N TYR A 159 25.41 -8.49 5.93
CA TYR A 159 23.98 -8.64 6.20
C TYR A 159 23.68 -8.84 7.71
N GLY A 160 22.55 -8.32 8.18
CA GLY A 160 22.21 -8.25 9.61
C GLY A 160 21.03 -9.14 10.01
N GLU A 161 21.25 -10.09 10.92
CA GLU A 161 20.24 -11.03 11.44
C GLU A 161 19.64 -10.52 12.77
N ASP A 162 18.30 -10.45 12.87
CA ASP A 162 17.52 -10.38 14.12
C ASP A 162 16.82 -11.74 14.33
N THR A 163 16.72 -12.20 15.59
CA THR A 163 16.18 -13.51 15.97
C THR A 163 15.17 -13.48 17.13
N ASN A 164 14.69 -12.30 17.53
CA ASN A 164 13.76 -12.10 18.66
C ASN A 164 12.80 -10.90 18.50
N GLY A 165 13.02 -10.01 17.52
CA GLY A 165 12.20 -8.84 17.23
C GLY A 165 12.50 -7.62 18.10
N ASP A 166 13.74 -7.47 18.58
CA ASP A 166 14.19 -6.29 19.33
C ASP A 166 14.93 -5.24 18.47
N GLU A 167 15.06 -5.49 17.17
CA GLU A 167 15.74 -4.65 16.17
C GLU A 167 17.25 -4.42 16.46
N ALA A 168 17.87 -5.22 17.33
CA ALA A 168 19.30 -5.23 17.62
C ALA A 168 20.05 -6.33 16.86
N TYR A 169 20.41 -6.04 15.62
CA TYR A 169 20.98 -7.00 14.67
C TYR A 169 22.38 -7.52 15.07
N THR A 170 22.65 -8.76 14.66
CA THR A 170 24.01 -9.32 14.54
C THR A 170 24.43 -9.31 13.08
N LEU A 171 25.49 -8.58 12.76
CA LEU A 171 25.99 -8.37 11.41
C LEU A 171 27.07 -9.38 11.04
N TYR A 172 26.83 -10.09 9.94
CA TYR A 172 27.73 -11.06 9.34
C TYR A 172 28.28 -10.53 8.01
N VAL A 173 29.51 -10.92 7.68
CA VAL A 173 30.09 -10.72 6.34
C VAL A 173 30.38 -12.08 5.75
N ILE A 174 29.98 -12.30 4.49
CA ILE A 174 30.23 -13.51 3.72
C ILE A 174 30.92 -13.19 2.39
N ASP A 175 31.69 -14.13 1.87
CA ASP A 175 32.02 -14.14 0.45
C ASP A 175 30.79 -14.58 -0.36
N ALA A 176 30.42 -13.76 -1.34
CA ALA A 176 29.19 -13.88 -2.11
C ALA A 176 29.20 -14.97 -3.18
N GLU A 177 30.30 -15.74 -3.29
CA GLU A 177 30.43 -16.90 -4.18
C GLU A 177 30.59 -18.23 -3.41
N SER A 178 31.24 -18.24 -2.24
CA SER A 178 31.37 -19.46 -1.42
C SER A 178 30.38 -19.56 -0.26
N GLY A 179 29.75 -18.44 0.14
CA GLY A 179 28.92 -18.34 1.34
C GLY A 179 29.72 -18.42 2.65
N GLU A 180 31.05 -18.46 2.60
CA GLU A 180 31.90 -18.57 3.79
C GLU A 180 32.01 -17.23 4.53
N TYR A 181 31.93 -17.28 5.87
CA TYR A 181 32.05 -16.08 6.71
C TYR A 181 33.45 -15.46 6.67
N VAL A 182 33.50 -14.14 6.57
CA VAL A 182 34.72 -13.33 6.51
C VAL A 182 34.90 -12.53 7.80
N GLY A 183 35.68 -13.06 8.73
CA GLY A 183 35.98 -12.41 10.01
C GLY A 183 35.16 -12.97 11.17
N GLN A 184 34.64 -12.09 12.04
CA GLN A 184 33.76 -12.42 13.16
C GLN A 184 32.52 -11.51 13.08
N PRO A 185 31.34 -11.98 13.54
CA PRO A 185 30.12 -11.16 13.48
C PRO A 185 30.17 -9.99 14.47
N LEU A 186 29.62 -8.85 14.06
CA LEU A 186 29.52 -7.64 14.87
C LEU A 186 28.16 -7.61 15.56
N LYS A 187 28.12 -7.23 16.84
CA LYS A 187 26.88 -7.27 17.67
C LYS A 187 26.44 -5.90 18.14
N GLY A 188 25.14 -5.78 18.44
CA GLY A 188 24.54 -4.54 18.96
C GLY A 188 24.50 -3.43 17.90
N VAL A 189 24.24 -3.81 16.65
CA VAL A 189 24.20 -2.89 15.51
C VAL A 189 22.77 -2.72 15.00
N THR A 190 22.50 -1.58 14.38
CA THR A 190 21.27 -1.35 13.64
C THR A 190 21.37 -1.92 12.21
N SER A 191 20.28 -1.90 11.46
CA SER A 191 20.26 -2.13 10.00
C SER A 191 21.11 -1.14 9.19
N ASP A 192 21.34 0.06 9.73
CA ASP A 192 22.13 1.12 9.10
C ASP A 192 23.64 0.77 9.00
N ILE A 193 23.98 0.18 7.86
CA ILE A 193 25.29 -0.38 7.50
C ILE A 193 25.63 0.00 6.05
N GLU A 194 26.85 0.50 5.80
CA GLU A 194 27.34 0.82 4.46
C GLU A 194 28.82 0.46 4.25
N TRP A 195 29.19 0.17 3.01
CA TRP A 195 30.55 -0.20 2.61
C TRP A 195 31.43 1.05 2.36
N ALA A 196 32.63 1.09 2.97
CA ALA A 196 33.61 2.16 2.80
C ALA A 196 34.81 1.71 1.94
N GLY A 197 34.50 1.15 0.77
CA GLY A 197 35.39 0.30 -0.03
C GLY A 197 35.10 -1.18 0.25
N ASP A 198 35.99 -2.10 -0.14
CA ASP A 198 35.86 -3.54 0.17
C ASP A 198 36.58 -3.97 1.47
N ASP A 199 37.34 -3.06 2.12
CA ASP A 199 38.13 -3.33 3.34
C ASP A 199 37.45 -2.92 4.65
N TYR A 200 36.39 -2.11 4.58
CA TYR A 200 35.80 -1.41 5.73
C TYR A 200 34.27 -1.36 5.66
N LEU A 201 33.62 -1.49 6.82
CA LEU A 201 32.20 -1.22 7.01
C LEU A 201 32.03 -0.01 7.94
N VAL A 202 31.07 0.85 7.62
CA VAL A 202 30.55 1.85 8.55
C VAL A 202 29.18 1.34 9.00
N TYR A 203 28.91 1.38 10.30
CA TYR A 203 27.67 0.89 10.89
C TYR A 203 27.26 1.75 12.08
N ILE A 204 25.99 1.69 12.48
CA ILE A 204 25.48 2.39 13.67
C ILE A 204 25.21 1.40 14.82
N THR A 205 25.50 1.80 16.07
CA THR A 205 25.13 1.04 17.29
C THR A 205 23.85 1.57 17.91
N MET A 206 23.18 0.70 18.68
CA MET A 206 22.01 1.04 19.49
C MET A 206 22.39 1.24 20.97
N ASP A 207 21.77 2.19 21.66
CA ASP A 207 21.93 2.43 23.09
C ASP A 207 20.86 1.73 23.97
N SER A 208 20.91 1.96 25.29
CA SER A 208 19.99 1.37 26.26
C SER A 208 18.53 1.85 26.17
N LEU A 209 18.26 2.92 25.43
CA LEU A 209 16.89 3.41 25.13
C LEU A 209 16.39 2.90 23.77
N HIS A 210 17.12 1.95 23.15
CA HIS A 210 16.87 1.47 21.78
C HIS A 210 16.97 2.58 20.72
N ARG A 211 17.89 3.54 20.94
CA ARG A 211 18.15 4.67 20.03
C ARG A 211 19.46 4.45 19.25
N PRO A 212 19.51 4.71 17.92
CA PRO A 212 20.75 4.68 17.14
C PRO A 212 21.71 5.81 17.55
N ASP A 213 22.86 5.49 18.15
CA ASP A 213 23.62 6.46 18.98
C ASP A 213 25.09 6.72 18.60
N LYS A 214 25.79 5.77 17.96
CA LYS A 214 27.19 5.95 17.52
C LYS A 214 27.39 5.43 16.11
N VAL A 215 28.18 6.15 15.32
CA VAL A 215 28.74 5.63 14.07
C VAL A 215 30.10 5.01 14.35
N CYS A 216 30.27 3.75 13.97
CA CYS A 216 31.50 2.99 14.11
C CYS A 216 32.08 2.61 12.74
N LEU A 217 33.41 2.59 12.65
CA LEU A 217 34.16 2.08 11.51
C LEU A 217 34.80 0.74 11.88
N HIS A 218 34.28 -0.32 11.29
CA HIS A 218 34.90 -1.65 11.32
C HIS A 218 35.91 -1.79 10.19
N LYS A 219 37.02 -2.50 10.47
CA LYS A 219 37.93 -2.99 9.44
C LYS A 219 37.84 -4.50 9.35
N LEU A 220 37.62 -5.06 8.16
CA LEU A 220 37.51 -6.50 7.99
C LEU A 220 38.75 -7.23 8.56
N GLY A 221 38.48 -8.22 9.42
CA GLY A 221 39.49 -9.05 10.05
C GLY A 221 40.11 -8.50 11.34
N SER A 222 39.69 -7.33 11.86
CA SER A 222 39.91 -6.98 13.27
C SER A 222 38.77 -7.48 14.17
N ASP A 223 39.01 -7.53 15.48
CA ASP A 223 37.99 -7.76 16.49
C ASP A 223 37.23 -6.45 16.78
N GLN A 224 35.89 -6.54 16.94
CA GLN A 224 34.97 -5.39 17.10
C GLN A 224 35.38 -4.43 18.24
N SER A 225 36.09 -4.90 19.27
CA SER A 225 36.61 -4.04 20.35
C SER A 225 37.69 -3.04 19.92
N ASN A 226 38.17 -3.14 18.68
CA ASN A 226 39.14 -2.22 18.07
C ASN A 226 38.49 -1.23 17.08
N ASP A 227 37.17 -1.33 16.86
CA ASP A 227 36.47 -0.51 15.88
C ASP A 227 36.44 0.96 16.31
N MET A 228 36.63 1.86 15.34
CA MET A 228 36.77 3.29 15.63
C MET A 228 35.40 3.96 15.62
N CYS A 229 34.91 4.37 16.80
CA CYS A 229 33.81 5.32 16.91
C CYS A 229 34.17 6.63 16.19
N LEU A 230 33.47 6.91 15.08
CA LEU A 230 33.61 8.12 14.27
C LEU A 230 32.80 9.28 14.85
N TYR A 231 31.62 9.00 15.38
CA TYR A 231 30.72 9.96 16.02
C TYR A 231 29.82 9.28 17.07
N HIS A 232 29.36 10.04 18.05
CA HIS A 232 28.47 9.61 19.12
C HIS A 232 27.50 10.76 19.41
N GLU A 233 26.22 10.57 19.11
CA GLU A 233 25.17 11.53 19.44
C GLU A 233 24.73 11.32 20.90
N LYS A 234 24.90 12.37 21.69
CA LYS A 234 24.71 12.37 23.15
C LYS A 234 23.40 13.00 23.58
N ASP A 235 22.70 13.60 22.62
CA ASP A 235 21.37 14.16 22.80
C ASP A 235 20.33 13.06 22.54
N ASP A 236 19.54 12.71 23.55
CA ASP A 236 18.57 11.60 23.49
C ASP A 236 17.32 11.94 22.66
N ILE A 237 17.16 13.19 22.22
CA ILE A 237 16.15 13.63 21.24
C ILE A 237 16.59 13.28 19.80
N PHE A 238 17.89 13.05 19.57
CA PHE A 238 18.47 12.85 18.24
C PHE A 238 18.89 11.41 17.98
N SER A 239 18.49 10.85 16.83
CA SER A 239 18.93 9.54 16.34
C SER A 239 19.90 9.68 15.17
N LEU A 240 20.80 8.71 15.00
CA LEU A 240 21.71 8.65 13.86
C LEU A 240 21.14 7.82 12.70
N GLY A 241 21.40 8.27 11.47
CA GLY A 241 21.13 7.54 10.24
C GLY A 241 22.34 7.52 9.29
N LEU A 242 22.49 6.47 8.48
CA LEU A 242 23.62 6.22 7.56
C LEU A 242 23.15 5.96 6.13
N GLN A 243 23.64 6.75 5.18
CA GLN A 243 23.26 6.63 3.76
C GLN A 243 24.48 6.73 2.83
N ALA A 244 24.64 5.79 1.90
CA ALA A 244 25.61 5.92 0.82
C ALA A 244 25.02 6.73 -0.35
N SER A 245 25.73 7.79 -0.77
CA SER A 245 25.42 8.57 -1.98
C SER A 245 25.22 7.68 -3.22
N GLU A 246 24.37 8.09 -4.16
CA GLU A 246 24.10 7.35 -5.39
C GLU A 246 25.37 7.18 -6.25
N SER A 247 26.27 8.18 -6.24
CA SER A 247 27.60 8.10 -6.85
C SER A 247 28.61 7.20 -6.13
N LYS A 248 28.26 6.66 -4.94
CA LYS A 248 29.09 5.79 -4.08
C LYS A 248 30.49 6.36 -3.78
N GLN A 249 30.64 7.68 -3.78
CA GLN A 249 31.88 8.38 -3.42
C GLN A 249 31.88 8.88 -1.96
N TYR A 250 30.69 9.17 -1.42
CA TYR A 250 30.49 9.61 -0.05
C TYR A 250 29.50 8.72 0.70
N LEU A 251 29.76 8.52 2.00
CA LEU A 251 28.73 8.16 2.97
C LEU A 251 28.29 9.43 3.69
N PHE A 252 27.00 9.56 3.95
CA PHE A 252 26.42 10.60 4.80
C PHE A 252 25.99 9.99 6.12
N VAL A 253 26.35 10.66 7.21
CA VAL A 253 25.85 10.39 8.56
C VAL A 253 24.95 11.55 8.92
N ARG A 254 23.65 11.28 9.08
CA ARG A 254 22.66 12.24 9.56
C ARG A 254 22.50 12.05 11.06
N SER A 255 22.35 13.14 11.81
CA SER A 255 21.80 13.14 13.16
C SER A 255 20.52 13.96 13.12
N GLU A 256 19.40 13.40 13.54
CA GLU A 256 18.07 14.00 13.36
C GLU A 256 17.12 13.82 14.56
N SER A 257 16.31 14.86 14.78
CA SER A 257 15.07 14.87 15.53
C SER A 257 13.88 15.12 14.58
N LYS A 258 12.63 15.24 15.09
CA LYS A 258 11.43 15.45 14.26
C LYS A 258 11.37 16.85 13.58
N SER A 259 12.24 17.77 13.98
CA SER A 259 12.30 19.17 13.52
C SER A 259 13.67 19.62 13.01
N THR A 260 14.74 18.91 13.35
CA THR A 260 16.12 19.36 13.20
C THR A 260 16.98 18.23 12.68
N SER A 261 17.78 18.45 11.63
CA SER A 261 18.80 17.46 11.24
C SER A 261 20.05 18.08 10.64
N PHE A 262 21.18 17.40 10.86
CA PHE A 262 22.50 17.84 10.41
C PHE A 262 23.34 16.66 9.95
N ILE A 263 24.22 16.93 8.99
CA ILE A 263 24.86 15.90 8.17
C ILE A 263 26.37 16.04 8.24
N PHE A 264 27.04 14.94 8.51
CA PHE A 264 28.44 14.73 8.22
C PHE A 264 28.59 13.95 6.91
N HIS A 265 29.69 14.16 6.19
CA HIS A 265 30.10 13.34 5.06
C HIS A 265 31.43 12.62 5.35
N LEU A 266 31.57 11.41 4.83
CA LEU A 266 32.80 10.63 4.80
C LEU A 266 33.15 10.34 3.34
N ASP A 267 34.30 10.84 2.90
CA ASP A 267 34.85 10.58 1.56
C ASP A 267 35.46 9.17 1.53
N ILE A 268 34.88 8.29 0.71
CA ILE A 268 35.27 6.88 0.62
C ILE A 268 36.66 6.73 -0.05
N SER A 269 37.11 7.71 -0.85
CA SER A 269 38.44 7.68 -1.49
C SER A 269 39.59 8.01 -0.52
N LYS A 270 39.33 8.77 0.56
CA LYS A 270 40.35 9.12 1.55
C LYS A 270 40.86 7.87 2.27
N GLN A 271 42.18 7.75 2.40
CA GLN A 271 42.82 6.69 3.21
C GLN A 271 42.47 6.83 4.70
N LYS A 272 42.46 8.06 5.21
CA LYS A 272 42.07 8.37 6.58
C LYS A 272 40.56 8.59 6.64
N LYS A 273 39.80 7.54 6.95
CA LYS A 273 38.34 7.59 7.14
C LYS A 273 38.03 8.52 8.32
N GLN A 274 37.38 9.65 8.05
CA GLN A 274 36.91 10.63 9.04
C GLN A 274 35.59 11.24 8.57
N LEU A 275 34.80 11.75 9.52
CA LEU A 275 33.61 12.55 9.26
C LEU A 275 33.97 14.04 9.19
N GLU A 276 33.48 14.72 8.17
CA GLU A 276 33.59 16.16 7.93
C GLU A 276 32.17 16.75 7.92
N VAL A 277 31.93 17.94 8.49
CA VAL A 277 30.57 18.50 8.61
C VAL A 277 30.10 19.08 7.27
N LEU A 278 28.98 18.58 6.74
CA LEU A 278 28.32 19.11 5.53
C LEU A 278 27.29 20.19 5.89
N THR A 279 26.37 19.87 6.80
CA THR A 279 25.39 20.83 7.35
C THR A 279 25.57 20.93 8.87
N PRO A 280 25.59 22.14 9.45
CA PRO A 280 25.73 22.32 10.90
C PRO A 280 24.40 22.08 11.64
N ARG A 281 24.47 21.63 12.90
CA ARG A 281 23.29 21.51 13.79
C ARG A 281 22.68 22.88 14.07
N LEU A 282 21.52 23.14 13.47
CA LEU A 282 20.74 24.38 13.61
C LEU A 282 19.28 24.02 13.89
N TYR A 283 18.80 24.29 15.10
CA TYR A 283 17.45 23.91 15.53
C TYR A 283 16.35 24.48 14.61
N GLY A 284 15.36 23.65 14.30
CA GLY A 284 14.28 23.99 13.36
C GLY A 284 14.68 23.98 11.88
N ILE A 285 15.89 23.51 11.56
CA ILE A 285 16.34 23.28 10.18
C ILE A 285 16.55 21.79 9.96
N ASP A 286 15.81 21.24 9.00
CA ASP A 286 15.99 19.87 8.51
C ASP A 286 16.75 19.87 7.17
N THR A 287 17.65 18.91 6.99
CA THR A 287 18.45 18.72 5.78
C THR A 287 18.57 17.25 5.37
N ALA A 288 18.61 17.01 4.06
CA ALA A 288 19.03 15.73 3.44
C ALA A 288 20.01 16.03 2.30
N ALA A 289 20.98 15.15 2.06
CA ALA A 289 22.07 15.40 1.11
C ALA A 289 22.34 14.22 0.16
N SER A 290 22.72 14.55 -1.07
CA SER A 290 23.24 13.63 -2.08
C SER A 290 24.48 14.24 -2.77
N HIS A 291 25.19 13.47 -3.60
CA HIS A 291 26.41 13.89 -4.29
C HIS A 291 26.43 13.52 -5.77
N ARG A 292 26.76 14.49 -6.63
CA ARG A 292 27.02 14.31 -8.07
C ARG A 292 28.18 15.19 -8.54
N GLY A 293 29.20 14.56 -9.12
CA GLY A 293 30.32 15.25 -9.76
C GLY A 293 31.24 15.95 -8.77
N ASN A 294 31.19 17.28 -8.74
CA ASN A 294 31.93 18.13 -7.80
C ASN A 294 31.00 18.92 -6.85
N HIS A 295 29.75 18.48 -6.67
CA HIS A 295 28.73 19.20 -5.89
C HIS A 295 27.97 18.28 -4.94
N PHE A 296 27.72 18.78 -3.73
CA PHE A 296 26.65 18.26 -2.88
C PHE A 296 25.33 18.92 -3.27
N TYR A 297 24.26 18.15 -3.24
CA TYR A 297 22.89 18.59 -3.48
C TYR A 297 22.16 18.43 -2.15
N ILE A 298 21.58 19.51 -1.63
CA ILE A 298 21.03 19.58 -0.28
C ILE A 298 19.57 20.01 -0.37
N LYS A 299 18.67 19.10 -0.02
CA LYS A 299 17.28 19.42 0.34
C LYS A 299 17.31 20.04 1.72
N ARG A 300 16.72 21.22 1.90
CA ARG A 300 16.64 21.89 3.20
C ARG A 300 15.25 22.44 3.47
N ARG A 301 14.87 22.45 4.74
CA ARG A 301 13.56 22.89 5.27
C ARG A 301 13.75 23.78 6.50
N SER A 302 12.91 24.80 6.66
CA SER A 302 12.82 25.68 7.84
C SER A 302 11.45 26.37 7.85
N GLU A 303 11.18 27.29 8.79
CA GLU A 303 9.95 28.09 8.78
C GLU A 303 9.79 28.94 7.48
N ASP A 304 10.88 29.54 6.98
CA ASP A 304 10.88 30.34 5.74
C ASP A 304 10.66 29.49 4.48
N PHE A 305 11.01 28.20 4.54
CA PHE A 305 10.91 27.24 3.44
C PHE A 305 10.37 25.88 3.90
N TYR A 306 9.14 25.90 4.44
CA TYR A 306 8.48 24.74 5.04
C TYR A 306 8.14 23.62 4.05
N ASN A 307 7.82 23.96 2.80
CA ASN A 307 7.65 22.97 1.71
C ASN A 307 8.99 22.55 1.06
N SER A 308 10.10 22.83 1.75
CA SER A 308 11.49 22.60 1.38
C SER A 308 11.97 23.41 0.16
N GLU A 309 13.29 23.51 0.03
CA GLU A 309 13.97 23.88 -1.23
C GLU A 309 15.17 22.98 -1.49
N LEU A 310 15.59 22.88 -2.76
CA LEU A 310 16.79 22.16 -3.17
C LEU A 310 17.88 23.15 -3.61
N VAL A 311 19.04 23.06 -2.99
CA VAL A 311 20.26 23.80 -3.38
C VAL A 311 21.36 22.83 -3.79
N ALA A 312 22.37 23.32 -4.50
CA ALA A 312 23.63 22.60 -4.67
C ALA A 312 24.82 23.53 -4.41
N CYS A 313 25.87 23.01 -3.78
CA CYS A 313 27.10 23.74 -3.46
C CYS A 313 28.34 22.91 -3.85
N PRO A 314 29.46 23.55 -4.23
CA PRO A 314 30.71 22.86 -4.52
C PRO A 314 31.17 22.01 -3.33
N SER A 315 31.62 20.77 -3.57
CA SER A 315 32.06 19.85 -2.51
C SER A 315 33.33 20.31 -1.77
N ASN A 316 34.02 21.32 -2.29
CA ASN A 316 35.14 22.01 -1.64
C ASN A 316 34.78 23.38 -1.02
N ASN A 317 33.54 23.88 -1.20
CA ASN A 317 33.08 25.15 -0.65
C ASN A 317 31.55 25.16 -0.46
N VAL A 318 31.09 24.53 0.63
CA VAL A 318 29.66 24.36 0.92
C VAL A 318 28.88 25.68 1.14
N ALA A 319 29.58 26.80 1.31
CA ALA A 319 28.97 28.12 1.47
C ALA A 319 28.46 28.74 0.13
N GLU A 320 28.98 28.30 -1.02
CA GLU A 320 28.57 28.79 -2.34
C GLU A 320 27.37 28.00 -2.88
N ALA A 321 26.24 28.10 -2.18
CA ALA A 321 25.00 27.41 -2.53
C ALA A 321 24.19 28.12 -3.63
N THR A 322 23.92 27.39 -4.71
CA THR A 322 23.00 27.79 -5.80
C THR A 322 21.64 27.14 -5.60
N VAL A 323 20.56 27.91 -5.63
CA VAL A 323 19.19 27.37 -5.53
C VAL A 323 18.77 26.72 -6.85
N LEU A 324 18.55 25.41 -6.82
CA LEU A 324 18.13 24.61 -7.97
C LEU A 324 16.60 24.58 -8.10
N LEU A 325 15.91 24.30 -6.99
CA LEU A 325 14.45 24.27 -6.90
C LEU A 325 14.01 25.11 -5.70
N PRO A 326 13.57 26.36 -5.89
CA PRO A 326 13.19 27.23 -4.78
C PRO A 326 11.87 26.78 -4.14
N HIS A 327 11.72 27.14 -2.86
CA HIS A 327 10.50 26.94 -2.07
C HIS A 327 9.23 27.42 -2.81
N ARG A 328 8.14 26.68 -2.64
CA ARG A 328 6.82 26.99 -3.19
C ARG A 328 5.80 27.05 -2.05
N GLU A 329 5.40 28.26 -1.66
CA GLU A 329 4.44 28.48 -0.57
C GLU A 329 3.06 27.83 -0.79
N ARG A 330 2.70 27.58 -2.05
CA ARG A 330 1.39 27.07 -2.45
C ARG A 330 1.13 25.76 -1.72
N TRP A 331 0.20 25.78 -0.77
CA TRP A 331 -0.18 24.66 0.13
C TRP A 331 -0.45 23.35 -0.62
N ASN A 332 -0.80 23.43 -1.90
CA ASN A 332 -1.05 22.26 -2.71
C ASN A 332 0.20 21.61 -3.31
N ARG A 333 1.43 22.15 -3.21
CA ARG A 333 2.63 21.53 -3.81
C ARG A 333 3.89 21.61 -2.93
N MET A 334 4.43 20.44 -2.56
CA MET A 334 5.64 20.28 -1.73
C MET A 334 6.67 19.38 -2.43
N SER A 335 7.97 19.64 -2.21
CA SER A 335 9.04 18.73 -2.60
C SER A 335 9.30 17.75 -1.44
N MET A 336 8.97 16.47 -1.62
CA MET A 336 9.23 15.42 -0.63
C MET A 336 10.71 15.03 -0.67
N ASP A 337 11.21 14.64 -1.85
CA ASP A 337 12.57 14.17 -2.00
C ASP A 337 13.13 14.28 -3.42
N PHE A 338 14.35 13.80 -3.63
CA PHE A 338 14.99 13.73 -4.93
C PHE A 338 15.96 12.53 -5.05
N GLN A 339 16.27 12.14 -6.29
CA GLN A 339 17.21 11.08 -6.63
C GLN A 339 18.13 11.58 -7.75
N LEU A 340 19.44 11.48 -7.56
CA LEU A 340 20.44 11.93 -8.53
C LEU A 340 20.89 10.81 -9.46
N PHE A 341 21.22 11.23 -10.68
CA PHE A 341 21.82 10.43 -11.72
C PHE A 341 22.95 11.22 -12.38
N GLU A 342 23.77 10.58 -13.20
CA GLU A 342 24.91 11.23 -13.85
C GLU A 342 24.51 12.44 -14.71
N ASN A 343 23.34 12.39 -15.39
CA ASN A 343 22.85 13.47 -16.25
C ASN A 343 21.45 14.00 -15.87
N HIS A 344 20.83 13.50 -14.80
CA HIS A 344 19.44 13.80 -14.45
C HIS A 344 19.24 13.97 -12.95
N ILE A 345 18.14 14.63 -12.59
CA ILE A 345 17.54 14.60 -11.25
C ILE A 345 16.05 14.30 -11.38
N ALA A 346 15.57 13.30 -10.66
CA ALA A 346 14.16 13.10 -10.43
C ALA A 346 13.78 13.74 -9.09
N VAL A 347 12.74 14.59 -9.10
CA VAL A 347 12.21 15.21 -7.88
C VAL A 347 10.84 14.59 -7.58
N TYR A 348 10.71 14.06 -6.38
CA TYR A 348 9.48 13.53 -5.84
C TYR A 348 8.73 14.67 -5.15
N GLU A 349 7.67 15.14 -5.78
CA GLU A 349 6.78 16.18 -5.28
C GLU A 349 5.44 15.56 -4.83
N ARG A 350 4.63 16.29 -4.07
CA ARG A 350 3.18 16.06 -3.97
C ARG A 350 2.46 17.23 -4.61
N GLU A 351 1.41 16.99 -5.41
CA GLU A 351 0.44 18.04 -5.79
C GLU A 351 -1.01 17.64 -5.44
N ASN A 352 -1.73 18.54 -4.75
CA ASN A 352 -3.08 18.36 -4.21
C ASN A 352 -3.26 17.07 -3.39
N GLY A 353 -2.25 16.60 -2.67
CA GLY A 353 -2.31 15.36 -1.89
C GLY A 353 -2.09 14.07 -2.67
N LEU A 354 -1.55 14.13 -3.90
CA LEU A 354 -1.10 12.97 -4.65
C LEU A 354 0.41 13.07 -4.95
N PRO A 355 1.17 11.97 -4.94
CA PRO A 355 2.59 11.98 -5.30
C PRO A 355 2.79 12.28 -6.79
N LYS A 356 3.95 12.85 -7.13
CA LYS A 356 4.35 13.27 -8.48
C LYS A 356 5.85 13.07 -8.65
N ILE A 357 6.27 12.60 -9.82
CA ILE A 357 7.69 12.59 -10.21
C ILE A 357 7.87 13.67 -11.29
N THR A 358 8.80 14.59 -11.07
CA THR A 358 9.23 15.58 -12.06
C THR A 358 10.70 15.36 -12.38
N VAL A 359 11.00 14.96 -13.62
CA VAL A 359 12.36 14.68 -14.10
C VAL A 359 12.95 15.94 -14.74
N TYR A 360 14.18 16.30 -14.39
CA TYR A 360 14.93 17.40 -15.01
C TYR A 360 16.30 16.90 -15.49
N GLY A 361 16.73 17.36 -16.67
CA GLY A 361 18.12 17.19 -17.11
C GLY A 361 19.07 18.09 -16.31
N LEU A 362 20.30 17.62 -16.10
CA LEU A 362 21.38 18.37 -15.46
C LEU A 362 22.50 18.67 -16.47
N PRO A 363 23.18 19.82 -16.38
CA PRO A 363 24.34 20.13 -17.23
C PRO A 363 25.53 19.22 -16.87
N ALA A 364 26.54 19.16 -17.75
CA ALA A 364 27.65 18.21 -17.60
C ALA A 364 28.46 18.47 -16.31
N SER A 365 29.10 17.44 -15.77
CA SER A 365 29.86 17.56 -14.53
C SER A 365 30.99 18.59 -14.66
N GLY A 366 30.93 19.66 -13.87
CA GLY A 366 31.85 20.80 -13.91
C GLY A 366 31.34 22.03 -14.65
N GLU A 367 30.19 21.95 -15.34
CA GLU A 367 29.47 23.12 -15.83
C GLU A 367 28.73 23.86 -14.70
N ALA A 368 28.38 25.12 -14.93
CA ALA A 368 27.68 25.94 -13.94
C ALA A 368 26.24 25.46 -13.73
N LEU A 369 25.92 25.10 -12.48
CA LEU A 369 24.54 24.81 -12.07
C LEU A 369 23.70 26.10 -11.98
N GLY A 370 22.38 25.93 -12.10
CA GLY A 370 21.41 27.01 -11.99
C GLY A 370 20.01 26.45 -11.70
N LYS A 371 19.02 27.33 -11.56
CA LYS A 371 17.63 26.94 -11.31
C LYS A 371 17.13 25.98 -12.39
N LEU A 372 16.61 24.81 -11.99
CA LEU A 372 16.11 23.77 -12.89
C LEU A 372 15.01 24.30 -13.82
N GLN A 373 15.08 23.92 -15.10
CA GLN A 373 14.14 24.31 -16.17
C GLN A 373 13.66 23.08 -16.94
N GLY A 374 12.54 23.20 -17.66
CA GLY A 374 12.12 22.18 -18.63
C GLY A 374 11.76 20.81 -18.05
N GLY A 375 11.42 20.75 -16.75
CA GLY A 375 11.08 19.50 -16.08
C GLY A 375 9.86 18.81 -16.70
N ARG A 376 9.96 17.50 -16.89
CA ARG A 376 8.90 16.65 -17.43
C ARG A 376 8.26 15.88 -16.27
N GLU A 377 6.98 16.15 -16.01
CA GLU A 377 6.22 15.35 -15.06
C GLU A 377 5.90 13.97 -15.65
N ILE A 378 5.83 12.95 -14.80
CA ILE A 378 5.29 11.64 -15.15
C ILE A 378 3.78 11.66 -14.88
N ASP A 379 3.00 11.16 -15.84
CA ASP A 379 1.55 11.05 -15.76
C ASP A 379 1.11 9.66 -15.29
N PHE A 380 0.02 9.64 -14.52
CA PHE A 380 -0.54 8.44 -13.88
C PHE A 380 -2.04 8.33 -14.18
N VAL A 381 -2.57 7.10 -14.23
CA VAL A 381 -3.87 6.82 -14.85
C VAL A 381 -5.09 6.86 -13.92
N ASP A 382 -4.86 6.74 -12.60
CA ASP A 382 -5.93 6.71 -11.60
C ASP A 382 -6.18 8.07 -10.93
N PRO A 383 -7.40 8.34 -10.42
CA PRO A 383 -7.73 9.62 -9.76
C PRO A 383 -7.15 9.75 -8.35
N ALA A 384 -6.65 8.66 -7.79
CA ALA A 384 -6.00 8.53 -6.50
C ALA A 384 -5.04 7.34 -6.61
N TYR A 385 -3.76 7.53 -6.29
CA TYR A 385 -2.70 6.55 -6.48
C TYR A 385 -1.53 6.76 -5.51
N ALA A 386 -0.68 5.74 -5.39
CA ALA A 386 0.62 5.78 -4.72
C ALA A 386 1.75 5.63 -5.75
N VAL A 387 2.87 6.34 -5.54
CA VAL A 387 4.09 6.24 -6.33
C VAL A 387 5.29 6.30 -5.39
N GLU A 388 6.16 5.30 -5.49
CA GLU A 388 7.32 5.11 -4.61
C GLU A 388 8.62 5.04 -5.42
N PRO A 389 9.73 5.60 -4.92
CA PRO A 389 11.06 5.45 -5.53
C PRO A 389 11.51 3.98 -5.49
N GLU A 390 12.26 3.56 -6.49
CA GLU A 390 12.93 2.26 -6.53
C GLU A 390 14.43 2.45 -6.77
N GLU A 391 15.27 1.49 -6.33
CA GLU A 391 16.71 1.62 -6.56
C GLU A 391 17.01 1.62 -8.07
N SER A 392 17.74 2.64 -8.49
CA SER A 392 18.06 2.93 -9.88
C SER A 392 19.57 3.16 -10.00
N GLN A 393 20.16 2.84 -11.15
CA GLN A 393 21.60 2.97 -11.33
C GLN A 393 22.00 4.41 -11.66
N PHE A 394 22.86 5.01 -10.84
CA PHE A 394 23.34 6.40 -10.98
C PHE A 394 23.90 6.70 -12.38
N HIS A 395 24.66 5.77 -12.96
CA HIS A 395 25.21 5.85 -14.32
C HIS A 395 24.19 5.37 -15.37
N SER A 396 22.99 5.95 -15.35
CA SER A 396 21.91 5.63 -16.29
C SER A 396 20.99 6.83 -16.58
N SER A 397 20.25 6.77 -17.69
CA SER A 397 19.06 7.59 -17.90
C SER A 397 17.79 6.93 -17.36
N ILE A 398 17.87 5.70 -16.83
CA ILE A 398 16.71 4.92 -16.39
C ILE A 398 16.45 5.15 -14.90
N ILE A 399 15.30 5.75 -14.60
CA ILE A 399 14.70 5.75 -13.27
C ILE A 399 13.68 4.61 -13.17
N ARG A 400 13.73 3.85 -12.07
CA ARG A 400 12.71 2.87 -11.69
C ARG A 400 11.78 3.49 -10.64
N PHE A 401 10.50 3.17 -10.71
CA PHE A 401 9.53 3.49 -9.66
C PHE A 401 8.45 2.41 -9.56
N ARG A 402 7.82 2.32 -8.39
CA ARG A 402 6.65 1.48 -8.13
C ARG A 402 5.39 2.35 -8.17
N TYR A 403 4.35 1.85 -8.83
CA TYR A 403 3.05 2.50 -8.96
C TYR A 403 1.95 1.57 -8.48
N SER A 404 0.97 2.08 -7.74
CA SER A 404 -0.27 1.36 -7.44
C SER A 404 -1.45 2.30 -7.21
N SER A 405 -2.66 1.76 -7.19
CA SER A 405 -3.82 2.43 -6.61
C SER A 405 -4.70 1.41 -5.88
N MET A 406 -5.67 1.86 -5.10
CA MET A 406 -6.61 0.98 -4.38
C MET A 406 -7.22 -0.14 -5.26
N LYS A 407 -7.33 0.05 -6.59
CA LYS A 407 -7.83 -0.94 -7.57
C LYS A 407 -6.80 -1.39 -8.62
N THR A 408 -5.58 -0.86 -8.64
CA THR A 408 -4.54 -1.17 -9.63
C THR A 408 -3.34 -1.80 -8.91
N PRO A 409 -3.08 -3.12 -9.09
CA PRO A 409 -2.04 -3.84 -8.37
C PRO A 409 -0.62 -3.23 -8.52
N PRO A 410 0.27 -3.46 -7.53
CA PRO A 410 1.62 -2.89 -7.55
C PRO A 410 2.35 -3.24 -8.84
N SER A 411 2.84 -2.22 -9.51
CA SER A 411 3.40 -2.30 -10.85
C SER A 411 4.71 -1.52 -10.90
N VAL A 412 5.81 -2.19 -11.28
CA VAL A 412 7.14 -1.60 -11.36
C VAL A 412 7.42 -1.17 -12.80
N PHE A 413 7.86 0.07 -12.99
CA PHE A 413 8.18 0.67 -14.29
C PHE A 413 9.64 1.12 -14.35
N ASP A 414 10.30 0.85 -15.47
CA ASP A 414 11.53 1.55 -15.87
C ASP A 414 11.15 2.69 -16.82
N TYR A 415 11.68 3.89 -16.59
CA TYR A 415 11.38 5.09 -17.35
C TYR A 415 12.67 5.75 -17.85
N ASP A 416 12.77 5.97 -19.15
CA ASP A 416 13.89 6.67 -19.76
C ASP A 416 13.73 8.18 -19.59
N MET A 417 14.59 8.78 -18.78
CA MET A 417 14.61 10.22 -18.52
C MET A 417 14.99 11.04 -19.75
N ASP A 418 15.73 10.48 -20.71
CA ASP A 418 15.95 11.13 -22.00
C ASP A 418 14.67 11.09 -22.85
N SER A 419 14.26 9.92 -23.36
CA SER A 419 13.18 9.83 -24.37
C SER A 419 11.74 9.96 -23.81
N GLY A 420 11.52 9.74 -22.52
CA GLY A 420 10.19 9.71 -21.90
C GLY A 420 9.42 8.41 -22.09
N VAL A 421 10.07 7.36 -22.63
CA VAL A 421 9.47 6.02 -22.75
C VAL A 421 9.40 5.36 -21.38
N SER A 422 8.19 4.93 -20.99
CA SER A 422 7.95 4.07 -19.83
C SER A 422 7.77 2.61 -20.27
N VAL A 423 8.38 1.67 -19.56
CA VAL A 423 8.22 0.22 -19.77
C VAL A 423 7.86 -0.45 -18.45
N LEU A 424 6.69 -1.10 -18.44
CA LEU A 424 6.26 -1.98 -17.36
C LEU A 424 7.20 -3.19 -17.26
N LYS A 425 7.74 -3.44 -16.07
CA LYS A 425 8.68 -4.55 -15.79
C LYS A 425 8.02 -5.72 -15.06
N LYS A 426 7.10 -5.43 -14.14
CA LYS A 426 6.32 -6.43 -13.40
C LYS A 426 4.99 -5.81 -12.95
N ILE A 427 3.94 -6.63 -12.95
CA ILE A 427 2.74 -6.42 -12.13
C ILE A 427 2.74 -7.53 -11.09
N ASN A 428 2.59 -7.19 -9.81
CA ASN A 428 2.37 -8.15 -8.75
C ASN A 428 1.01 -8.82 -8.99
N THR A 429 1.06 -10.08 -9.44
CA THR A 429 -0.10 -10.77 -10.00
C THR A 429 -1.07 -11.19 -8.90
N VAL A 430 -2.26 -10.59 -8.92
CA VAL A 430 -3.34 -10.91 -7.98
C VAL A 430 -4.10 -12.13 -8.49
N LEU A 431 -4.03 -13.23 -7.75
CA LEU A 431 -4.75 -14.48 -8.04
C LEU A 431 -6.22 -14.38 -7.60
N GLY A 432 -6.93 -15.51 -7.51
CA GLY A 432 -8.34 -15.54 -7.08
C GLY A 432 -9.37 -14.97 -8.09
N GLY A 433 -8.94 -14.57 -9.30
CA GLY A 433 -9.83 -14.04 -10.35
C GLY A 433 -10.11 -12.54 -10.25
N PHE A 434 -9.20 -11.78 -9.63
CA PHE A 434 -9.26 -10.32 -9.55
C PHE A 434 -9.39 -9.65 -10.93
N ASP A 435 -10.29 -8.67 -11.04
CA ASP A 435 -10.49 -7.81 -12.21
C ASP A 435 -10.72 -6.36 -11.72
N SER A 436 -9.76 -5.47 -12.02
CA SER A 436 -9.79 -4.08 -11.56
C SER A 436 -11.00 -3.28 -12.05
N SER A 437 -11.66 -3.72 -13.13
CA SER A 437 -12.87 -3.09 -13.65
C SER A 437 -14.10 -3.31 -12.78
N ASN A 438 -14.06 -4.23 -11.81
CA ASN A 438 -15.16 -4.47 -10.86
C ASN A 438 -15.25 -3.43 -9.74
N TYR A 439 -14.21 -2.61 -9.56
CA TYR A 439 -14.14 -1.66 -8.46
C TYR A 439 -14.23 -0.22 -8.97
N VAL A 440 -14.96 0.60 -8.22
CA VAL A 440 -14.89 2.05 -8.35
C VAL A 440 -13.93 2.55 -7.29
N SER A 441 -12.99 3.40 -7.67
CA SER A 441 -12.20 4.19 -6.73
C SER A 441 -12.47 5.67 -6.96
N GLU A 442 -12.71 6.40 -5.88
CA GLU A 442 -13.07 7.82 -5.89
C GLU A 442 -12.20 8.62 -4.92
N ARG A 443 -12.19 9.94 -5.12
CA ARG A 443 -11.65 10.88 -4.15
C ARG A 443 -12.70 11.93 -3.80
N LYS A 444 -12.95 12.14 -2.50
CA LYS A 444 -13.91 13.10 -1.94
C LYS A 444 -13.21 14.07 -1.00
N TRP A 445 -13.95 15.07 -0.53
CA TRP A 445 -13.48 16.07 0.42
C TRP A 445 -14.54 16.31 1.49
N ALA A 446 -14.18 16.13 2.75
CA ALA A 446 -14.99 16.53 3.90
C ALA A 446 -14.62 17.95 4.34
N ALA A 447 -15.56 18.69 4.92
CA ALA A 447 -15.28 19.98 5.53
C ALA A 447 -15.12 19.79 7.04
N ALA A 448 -13.93 20.11 7.57
CA ALA A 448 -13.71 20.22 9.01
C ALA A 448 -14.46 21.43 9.59
N SER A 449 -14.51 21.51 10.92
CA SER A 449 -15.24 22.56 11.65
C SER A 449 -14.70 23.98 11.43
N ASP A 450 -13.44 24.12 11.02
CA ASP A 450 -12.80 25.38 10.61
C ASP A 450 -12.92 25.68 9.10
N GLY A 451 -13.57 24.78 8.34
CA GLY A 451 -13.74 24.87 6.88
C GLY A 451 -12.65 24.19 6.05
N THR A 452 -11.58 23.69 6.67
CA THR A 452 -10.50 22.94 6.00
C THR A 452 -11.08 21.76 5.22
N GLN A 453 -10.64 21.59 3.97
CA GLN A 453 -11.09 20.48 3.13
C GLN A 453 -10.18 19.27 3.35
N ILE A 454 -10.68 18.27 4.06
CA ILE A 454 -9.97 17.02 4.36
C ILE A 454 -10.19 16.04 3.20
N PRO A 455 -9.15 15.57 2.49
CA PRO A 455 -9.32 14.60 1.43
C PRO A 455 -9.72 13.22 1.98
N ILE A 456 -10.48 12.47 1.19
CA ILE A 456 -10.82 11.07 1.45
C ILE A 456 -10.59 10.27 0.17
N SER A 457 -9.85 9.16 0.24
CA SER A 457 -9.78 8.16 -0.84
C SER A 457 -10.75 7.02 -0.54
N ILE A 458 -11.47 6.51 -1.54
CA ILE A 458 -12.52 5.51 -1.36
C ILE A 458 -12.36 4.40 -2.41
N ILE A 459 -12.64 3.15 -2.05
CA ILE A 459 -12.89 2.03 -2.97
C ILE A 459 -14.13 1.23 -2.55
N TYR A 460 -14.88 0.75 -3.55
CA TYR A 460 -15.99 -0.19 -3.37
C TYR A 460 -16.25 -1.01 -4.64
N ARG A 461 -16.97 -2.13 -4.52
CA ARG A 461 -17.31 -3.01 -5.64
C ARG A 461 -18.64 -2.60 -6.29
N LYS A 462 -18.61 -2.37 -7.61
CA LYS A 462 -19.66 -1.66 -8.38
C LYS A 462 -21.01 -2.37 -8.49
N ASP A 463 -21.03 -3.69 -8.28
CA ASP A 463 -22.18 -4.58 -8.44
C ASP A 463 -22.84 -4.96 -7.10
N LEU A 464 -22.23 -4.56 -5.97
CA LEU A 464 -22.71 -4.88 -4.62
C LEU A 464 -23.20 -3.63 -3.88
N VAL A 465 -22.41 -2.55 -3.89
CA VAL A 465 -22.65 -1.34 -3.08
C VAL A 465 -23.69 -0.42 -3.73
N GLN A 466 -24.63 0.09 -2.92
CA GLN A 466 -25.79 0.86 -3.38
C GLN A 466 -25.66 2.38 -3.18
N LEU A 467 -24.88 2.82 -2.17
CA LEU A 467 -24.73 4.22 -1.76
C LEU A 467 -26.04 4.89 -1.31
N ASP A 468 -26.90 4.14 -0.60
CA ASP A 468 -28.11 4.65 0.06
C ASP A 468 -27.95 4.84 1.59
N GLY A 469 -26.82 4.38 2.13
CA GLY A 469 -26.45 4.37 3.54
C GLY A 469 -26.65 3.02 4.24
N SER A 470 -27.12 1.98 3.55
CA SER A 470 -27.23 0.62 4.10
C SER A 470 -25.93 -0.20 4.03
N ASP A 471 -24.99 0.24 3.18
CA ASP A 471 -23.70 -0.42 2.92
C ASP A 471 -22.79 -0.43 4.18
N PRO A 472 -22.11 -1.56 4.48
CA PRO A 472 -21.06 -1.60 5.50
C PRO A 472 -19.80 -0.85 5.06
N MET A 473 -19.08 -0.26 6.02
CA MET A 473 -17.88 0.54 5.74
C MET A 473 -16.75 0.24 6.73
N LEU A 474 -15.51 0.24 6.23
CA LEU A 474 -14.30 0.43 7.04
C LEU A 474 -13.64 1.77 6.69
N LEU A 475 -13.45 2.63 7.70
CA LEU A 475 -12.78 3.93 7.57
C LEU A 475 -11.46 3.93 8.35
N SER A 476 -10.35 4.11 7.63
CA SER A 476 -8.99 4.04 8.18
C SER A 476 -8.32 5.42 8.28
N GLY A 477 -7.41 5.60 9.24
CA GLY A 477 -6.66 6.85 9.40
C GLY A 477 -5.43 6.73 10.32
N PHE A 478 -4.50 7.69 10.20
CA PHE A 478 -3.24 7.74 10.96
C PHE A 478 -2.89 9.15 11.44
N GLY A 479 -2.51 10.05 10.52
CA GLY A 479 -2.41 11.48 10.78
C GLY A 479 -1.36 11.92 11.81
N SER A 480 -0.12 11.43 11.75
CA SER A 480 0.99 11.82 12.62
C SER A 480 2.34 11.82 11.87
N TYR A 481 3.36 12.50 12.42
CA TYR A 481 4.74 12.51 11.93
C TYR A 481 4.98 12.91 10.45
N GLU A 482 4.09 13.66 9.80
CA GLU A 482 4.15 13.95 8.35
C GLU A 482 4.00 12.70 7.44
N ILE A 483 3.66 11.53 8.00
CA ILE A 483 3.42 10.31 7.23
C ILE A 483 2.17 10.50 6.36
N CYS A 484 2.26 10.05 5.11
CA CYS A 484 1.17 10.11 4.13
C CYS A 484 0.57 8.72 3.95
N ILE A 485 -0.74 8.55 4.16
CA ILE A 485 -1.39 7.25 3.94
C ILE A 485 -1.87 7.19 2.49
N ASP A 486 -0.92 7.03 1.55
CA ASP A 486 -1.23 7.04 0.12
C ASP A 486 -2.22 5.90 -0.26
N PRO A 487 -3.11 6.14 -1.23
CA PRO A 487 -4.17 5.20 -1.63
C PRO A 487 -3.64 4.09 -2.55
N SER A 488 -2.70 3.30 -2.03
CA SER A 488 -2.05 2.16 -2.68
C SER A 488 -2.97 0.92 -2.77
N PHE A 489 -2.48 -0.12 -3.44
CA PHE A 489 -3.16 -1.41 -3.50
C PHE A 489 -2.87 -2.27 -2.27
N SER A 490 -3.90 -2.81 -1.63
CA SER A 490 -3.77 -3.90 -0.65
C SER A 490 -4.53 -5.13 -1.12
N GLY A 491 -3.91 -6.31 -1.07
CA GLY A 491 -4.58 -7.57 -1.40
C GLY A 491 -5.61 -8.03 -0.34
N SER A 492 -5.41 -7.63 0.93
CA SER A 492 -6.22 -8.12 2.05
C SER A 492 -7.61 -7.48 2.12
N ILE A 493 -7.71 -6.18 1.80
CA ILE A 493 -8.98 -5.43 1.84
C ILE A 493 -10.06 -6.00 0.91
N PHE A 494 -9.67 -6.74 -0.14
CA PHE A 494 -10.64 -7.34 -1.06
C PHE A 494 -11.53 -8.40 -0.41
N SER A 495 -11.11 -9.06 0.67
CA SER A 495 -12.02 -9.95 1.42
C SER A 495 -13.18 -9.21 2.10
N LEU A 496 -13.05 -7.89 2.35
CA LEU A 496 -14.17 -7.03 2.72
C LEU A 496 -14.91 -6.48 1.48
N VAL A 497 -14.18 -5.95 0.49
CA VAL A 497 -14.77 -5.25 -0.67
C VAL A 497 -15.55 -6.21 -1.60
N ASP A 498 -15.09 -7.45 -1.78
CA ASP A 498 -15.83 -8.52 -2.48
C ASP A 498 -17.12 -8.95 -1.74
N ARG A 499 -17.27 -8.58 -0.47
CA ARG A 499 -18.46 -8.82 0.35
C ARG A 499 -19.31 -7.55 0.55
N GLY A 500 -19.08 -6.52 -0.27
CA GLY A 500 -19.91 -5.32 -0.33
C GLY A 500 -19.55 -4.23 0.70
N PHE A 501 -18.34 -4.26 1.28
CA PHE A 501 -17.85 -3.12 2.06
C PHE A 501 -17.39 -1.97 1.16
N VAL A 502 -17.63 -0.75 1.62
CA VAL A 502 -16.86 0.44 1.23
C VAL A 502 -15.61 0.50 2.11
N HIS A 503 -14.41 0.64 1.51
CA HIS A 503 -13.21 1.03 2.25
C HIS A 503 -12.86 2.48 1.95
N ALA A 504 -12.49 3.24 2.98
CA ALA A 504 -12.12 4.64 2.87
C ALA A 504 -10.91 4.98 3.74
N ILE A 505 -10.07 5.89 3.26
CA ILE A 505 -8.90 6.44 3.97
C ILE A 505 -9.14 7.93 4.17
N ALA A 506 -9.09 8.39 5.43
CA ALA A 506 -9.20 9.81 5.78
C ALA A 506 -7.80 10.44 5.94
N HIS A 507 -7.46 11.36 5.04
CA HIS A 507 -6.16 12.03 4.97
C HIS A 507 -6.12 13.24 5.92
N VAL A 508 -6.27 12.97 7.22
CA VAL A 508 -6.45 13.96 8.29
C VAL A 508 -5.16 14.74 8.60
N ARG A 509 -5.29 15.95 9.18
CA ARG A 509 -4.12 16.75 9.59
C ARG A 509 -3.25 16.01 10.61
N GLY A 510 -1.96 16.32 10.57
CA GLY A 510 -0.89 15.56 11.20
C GLY A 510 -0.21 14.58 10.23
N GLY A 511 -0.88 14.18 9.15
CA GLY A 511 -0.24 13.57 7.98
C GLY A 511 0.47 14.60 7.10
N GLY A 512 1.20 14.14 6.08
CA GLY A 512 1.98 14.99 5.17
C GLY A 512 1.33 15.30 3.82
N GLU A 513 0.11 14.79 3.56
CA GLU A 513 -0.46 14.71 2.21
C GLU A 513 -0.55 16.10 1.54
N MET A 514 -1.04 17.09 2.28
CA MET A 514 -1.20 18.48 1.81
C MET A 514 0.01 19.37 2.18
N GLY A 515 1.22 18.80 2.22
CA GLY A 515 2.47 19.50 2.54
C GLY A 515 2.71 19.71 4.04
N ARG A 516 3.87 20.26 4.40
CA ARG A 516 4.35 20.34 5.80
C ARG A 516 3.36 21.05 6.74
N LYS A 517 2.60 22.03 6.25
CA LYS A 517 1.55 22.71 7.02
C LYS A 517 0.39 21.78 7.42
N TRP A 518 0.10 20.73 6.66
CA TRP A 518 -0.90 19.71 7.02
C TRP A 518 -0.50 18.96 8.29
N TYR A 519 0.79 18.67 8.43
CA TYR A 519 1.39 18.07 9.61
C TYR A 519 1.42 19.05 10.78
N GLU A 520 1.99 20.25 10.61
CA GLU A 520 2.08 21.26 11.68
C GLU A 520 0.71 21.78 12.15
N ASP A 521 -0.36 21.61 11.36
CA ASP A 521 -1.75 21.88 11.77
C ASP A 521 -2.47 20.68 12.40
N GLY A 522 -1.78 19.56 12.66
CA GLY A 522 -2.27 18.39 13.39
C GLY A 522 -1.23 17.80 14.36
N LYS A 523 -0.48 18.68 15.03
CA LYS A 523 0.70 18.39 15.85
C LYS A 523 0.73 19.28 17.10
N LEU A 524 1.45 18.92 18.17
CA LEU A 524 1.58 19.71 19.41
C LEU A 524 0.20 20.22 19.92
N LEU A 525 0.08 21.52 20.22
CA LEU A 525 -1.15 22.21 20.65
C LEU A 525 -2.26 22.31 19.57
N LYS A 526 -2.06 21.70 18.40
CA LYS A 526 -3.09 21.52 17.37
C LYS A 526 -3.45 20.05 17.14
N LYS A 527 -2.87 19.09 17.89
CA LYS A 527 -3.07 17.64 17.64
C LYS A 527 -4.54 17.21 17.61
N LYS A 528 -5.43 17.93 18.30
CA LYS A 528 -6.88 17.66 18.26
C LYS A 528 -7.51 17.74 16.86
N ASN A 529 -6.90 18.49 15.93
CA ASN A 529 -7.36 18.58 14.55
C ASN A 529 -7.39 17.22 13.87
N THR A 530 -6.38 16.36 14.09
CA THR A 530 -6.34 14.96 13.61
C THR A 530 -7.63 14.20 13.96
N PHE A 531 -8.12 14.36 15.20
CA PHE A 531 -9.29 13.65 15.70
C PHE A 531 -10.60 14.26 15.17
N THR A 532 -10.69 15.60 15.11
CA THR A 532 -11.90 16.29 14.60
C THR A 532 -12.06 16.15 13.08
N ASP A 533 -10.96 16.09 12.34
CA ASP A 533 -10.95 15.86 10.90
C ASP A 533 -11.48 14.44 10.57
N PHE A 534 -11.09 13.43 11.35
CA PHE A 534 -11.58 12.06 11.19
C PHE A 534 -13.08 11.96 11.47
N ILE A 535 -13.54 12.62 12.54
CA ILE A 535 -14.97 12.75 12.87
C ILE A 535 -15.73 13.45 11.71
N ALA A 536 -15.18 14.53 11.16
CA ALA A 536 -15.78 15.23 10.02
C ALA A 536 -15.83 14.37 8.75
N CYS A 537 -14.83 13.49 8.52
CA CYS A 537 -14.84 12.51 7.44
C CYS A 537 -15.94 11.46 7.62
N ALA A 538 -16.08 10.90 8.83
CA ALA A 538 -17.15 9.95 9.16
C ALA A 538 -18.55 10.56 8.96
N GLU A 539 -18.78 11.77 9.50
CA GLU A 539 -20.05 12.49 9.35
C GLU A 539 -20.34 12.87 7.89
N HIS A 540 -19.32 13.26 7.11
CA HIS A 540 -19.45 13.49 5.68
C HIS A 540 -19.87 12.22 4.94
N LEU A 541 -19.21 11.08 5.18
CA LEU A 541 -19.48 9.83 4.48
C LEU A 541 -20.89 9.30 4.77
N MET A 542 -21.35 9.38 6.03
CA MET A 542 -22.73 9.06 6.41
C MET A 542 -23.74 10.01 5.74
N LYS A 543 -23.48 11.32 5.75
CA LYS A 543 -24.33 12.33 5.10
C LYS A 543 -24.43 12.14 3.58
N SER A 544 -23.30 11.78 2.96
CA SER A 544 -23.16 11.46 1.54
C SER A 544 -23.57 10.03 1.18
N LYS A 545 -24.20 9.30 2.12
CA LYS A 545 -24.82 7.98 1.93
C LYS A 545 -23.90 6.81 1.58
N TYR A 546 -22.61 6.90 1.88
CA TYR A 546 -21.70 5.75 1.78
C TYR A 546 -21.92 4.71 2.91
N CYS A 547 -22.52 5.10 4.04
CA CYS A 547 -22.82 4.21 5.16
C CYS A 547 -23.85 4.83 6.14
N SER A 548 -24.09 4.13 7.25
CA SER A 548 -24.81 4.58 8.45
C SER A 548 -23.99 4.24 9.70
N LYS A 549 -24.32 4.83 10.87
CA LYS A 549 -23.56 4.58 12.11
C LYS A 549 -23.65 3.12 12.56
N GLU A 550 -24.76 2.45 12.26
CA GLU A 550 -25.00 1.01 12.47
C GLU A 550 -24.12 0.12 11.58
N LYS A 551 -23.38 0.72 10.65
CA LYS A 551 -22.62 0.08 9.56
C LYS A 551 -21.17 0.59 9.42
N LEU A 552 -20.77 1.59 10.20
CA LEU A 552 -19.43 2.18 10.16
C LEU A 552 -18.49 1.48 11.14
N CYS A 553 -17.44 0.86 10.61
CA CYS A 553 -16.27 0.36 11.34
C CYS A 553 -15.08 1.30 11.13
N ILE A 554 -14.21 1.46 12.12
CA ILE A 554 -13.00 2.30 12.03
C ILE A 554 -11.73 1.50 12.36
N SER A 555 -10.59 1.84 11.75
CA SER A 555 -9.30 1.21 12.05
C SER A 555 -8.10 2.17 12.05
N GLY A 556 -7.16 1.91 12.96
CA GLY A 556 -5.87 2.60 13.03
C GLY A 556 -4.87 1.83 13.90
N LYS A 557 -3.61 1.79 13.46
CA LYS A 557 -2.48 1.11 14.12
C LYS A 557 -1.46 2.15 14.66
N SER A 558 -0.74 1.86 15.74
CA SER A 558 0.32 2.72 16.31
C SER A 558 -0.21 4.11 16.70
N ALA A 559 0.34 5.21 16.17
CA ALA A 559 -0.22 6.56 16.33
C ALA A 559 -1.61 6.75 15.67
N GLY A 560 -2.00 5.90 14.71
CA GLY A 560 -3.39 5.77 14.28
C GLY A 560 -4.30 5.17 15.37
N GLY A 561 -3.72 4.39 16.29
CA GLY A 561 -4.37 3.90 17.51
C GLY A 561 -4.66 5.02 18.52
N LEU A 562 -3.79 6.04 18.63
CA LEU A 562 -4.07 7.28 19.38
C LEU A 562 -5.31 7.98 18.82
N LEU A 563 -5.37 8.12 17.49
CA LEU A 563 -6.53 8.66 16.78
C LEU A 563 -7.80 7.86 17.09
N MET A 564 -7.78 6.52 16.97
CA MET A 564 -8.93 5.67 17.29
C MET A 564 -9.36 5.83 18.77
N GLY A 565 -8.43 5.75 19.71
CA GLY A 565 -8.71 5.90 21.15
C GLY A 565 -9.30 7.28 21.50
N ALA A 566 -8.82 8.35 20.85
CA ALA A 566 -9.35 9.69 21.03
C ALA A 566 -10.79 9.81 20.49
N VAL A 567 -11.06 9.39 19.25
CA VAL A 567 -12.42 9.51 18.67
C VAL A 567 -13.44 8.59 19.36
N LEU A 568 -13.02 7.43 19.88
CA LEU A 568 -13.85 6.57 20.73
C LEU A 568 -14.27 7.26 22.04
N ASN A 569 -13.43 8.12 22.62
CA ASN A 569 -13.80 8.91 23.79
C ASN A 569 -14.61 10.17 23.43
N MET A 570 -14.46 10.72 22.22
CA MET A 570 -15.15 11.95 21.80
C MET A 570 -16.54 11.69 21.20
N ARG A 571 -16.68 10.72 20.30
CA ARG A 571 -17.88 10.43 19.49
C ARG A 571 -18.10 8.92 19.25
N PRO A 572 -18.25 8.10 20.32
CA PRO A 572 -18.54 6.67 20.16
C PRO A 572 -19.88 6.41 19.44
N ASP A 573 -20.78 7.39 19.43
CA ASP A 573 -22.11 7.34 18.81
C ASP A 573 -22.11 7.23 17.28
N LEU A 574 -20.97 7.51 16.63
CA LEU A 574 -20.81 7.43 15.17
C LEU A 574 -20.48 6.03 14.67
N PHE A 575 -19.98 5.14 15.53
CA PHE A 575 -19.31 3.91 15.11
C PHE A 575 -20.06 2.67 15.58
N LYS A 576 -20.10 1.62 14.76
CA LYS A 576 -20.55 0.28 15.17
C LYS A 576 -19.41 -0.55 15.74
N ALA A 577 -18.21 -0.43 15.16
CA ALA A 577 -17.02 -1.16 15.59
C ALA A 577 -15.74 -0.33 15.44
N ALA A 578 -14.70 -0.67 16.19
CA ALA A 578 -13.36 -0.12 16.05
C ALA A 578 -12.27 -1.20 16.22
N ILE A 579 -11.20 -1.06 15.44
CA ILE A 579 -9.97 -1.85 15.56
C ILE A 579 -8.83 -0.89 15.93
N VAL A 580 -8.09 -1.23 16.97
CA VAL A 580 -7.20 -0.32 17.67
C VAL A 580 -5.88 -1.05 17.93
N GLY A 581 -5.00 -1.08 16.92
CA GLY A 581 -3.83 -1.97 16.90
C GLY A 581 -2.53 -1.33 17.41
N VAL A 582 -1.74 -2.06 18.19
CA VAL A 582 -0.54 -1.59 18.94
C VAL A 582 -0.64 -0.12 19.37
N PRO A 583 -1.72 0.28 20.06
CA PRO A 583 -2.17 1.66 19.99
C PRO A 583 -1.54 2.52 21.09
N PHE A 584 -0.98 3.67 20.72
CA PHE A 584 -0.49 4.67 21.66
C PHE A 584 -1.70 5.34 22.35
N VAL A 585 -1.97 4.99 23.62
CA VAL A 585 -3.23 5.31 24.32
C VAL A 585 -3.05 5.84 25.74
N ASP A 586 -1.90 5.64 26.37
CA ASP A 586 -1.56 6.19 27.69
C ASP A 586 -0.64 7.44 27.56
N ALA A 587 -0.80 8.16 26.45
CA ALA A 587 0.12 9.19 25.97
C ALA A 587 0.65 10.15 27.04
N LEU A 588 -0.21 10.64 27.94
CA LEU A 588 0.20 11.53 29.02
C LEU A 588 1.14 10.86 30.04
N THR A 589 0.90 9.59 30.37
CA THR A 589 1.72 8.84 31.33
C THR A 589 3.04 8.43 30.69
N THR A 590 3.02 8.01 29.43
CA THR A 590 4.22 7.65 28.66
C THR A 590 5.12 8.86 28.45
N MET A 591 4.58 9.99 27.97
CA MET A 591 5.38 11.18 27.64
C MET A 591 5.97 11.93 28.86
N LEU A 592 5.56 11.59 30.08
CA LEU A 592 6.17 12.08 31.32
C LEU A 592 7.43 11.31 31.73
N ASP A 593 7.65 10.10 31.21
CA ASP A 593 8.73 9.20 31.65
C ASP A 593 9.80 8.98 30.55
N PRO A 594 10.92 9.72 30.59
CA PRO A 594 12.01 9.57 29.63
C PRO A 594 12.80 8.26 29.74
N THR A 595 12.43 7.33 30.63
CA THR A 595 13.00 5.97 30.64
C THR A 595 12.36 5.05 29.60
N ILE A 596 11.21 5.43 29.04
CA ILE A 596 10.52 4.69 27.98
C ILE A 596 11.12 5.08 26.63
N PRO A 597 11.48 4.12 25.75
CA PRO A 597 11.94 4.40 24.38
C PRO A 597 11.07 5.41 23.61
N LEU A 598 11.68 6.07 22.64
CA LEU A 598 11.13 7.15 21.81
C LEU A 598 10.69 8.45 22.54
N THR A 599 10.31 8.41 23.81
CA THR A 599 9.69 9.53 24.56
C THR A 599 10.41 10.88 24.42
N THR A 600 11.73 10.88 24.50
CA THR A 600 12.58 12.09 24.34
C THR A 600 12.42 12.73 22.96
N ALA A 601 12.42 11.93 21.90
CA ALA A 601 12.20 12.37 20.52
C ALA A 601 10.72 12.67 20.20
N GLU A 602 9.79 12.10 20.96
CA GLU A 602 8.34 12.29 20.80
C GLU A 602 7.81 13.59 21.45
N TRP A 603 8.55 14.22 22.36
CA TRP A 603 8.24 15.59 22.81
C TRP A 603 8.18 16.59 21.65
N GLU A 604 8.99 16.40 20.60
CA GLU A 604 8.89 17.20 19.38
C GLU A 604 7.66 16.89 18.50
N GLU A 605 6.87 15.84 18.80
CA GLU A 605 5.61 15.49 18.12
C GLU A 605 4.37 15.91 18.95
N TRP A 606 4.29 15.48 20.21
CA TRP A 606 3.12 15.65 21.07
C TRP A 606 3.20 16.88 21.99
N GLY A 607 4.41 17.36 22.25
CA GLY A 607 4.74 18.33 23.31
C GLY A 607 5.29 17.64 24.56
N ASP A 608 6.04 18.37 25.38
CA ASP A 608 6.61 17.87 26.64
C ASP A 608 5.64 18.12 27.81
N PRO A 609 4.95 17.10 28.36
CA PRO A 609 4.01 17.28 29.47
C PRO A 609 4.69 17.63 30.81
N ARG A 610 6.01 17.71 30.88
CA ARG A 610 6.73 18.35 32.00
C ARG A 610 6.62 19.87 31.95
N GLU A 611 6.06 20.44 30.88
CA GLU A 611 5.57 21.82 30.82
C GLU A 611 4.03 21.85 30.96
N GLU A 612 3.51 22.80 31.73
CA GLU A 612 2.10 22.85 32.14
C GLU A 612 1.11 22.94 30.97
N GLU A 613 1.46 23.67 29.90
CA GLU A 613 0.59 23.86 28.72
C GLU A 613 0.39 22.55 27.95
N TYR A 614 1.47 21.82 27.66
CA TYR A 614 1.40 20.51 27.01
C TYR A 614 0.76 19.47 27.94
N TYR A 615 0.99 19.52 29.26
CA TYR A 615 0.33 18.62 30.22
C TYR A 615 -1.18 18.67 30.09
N TYR A 616 -1.79 19.86 30.25
CA TYR A 616 -3.24 20.00 30.19
C TYR A 616 -3.78 19.79 28.77
N TYR A 617 -3.04 20.17 27.74
CA TYR A 617 -3.46 19.91 26.36
C TYR A 617 -3.49 18.39 26.07
N MET A 618 -2.41 17.67 26.37
CA MET A 618 -2.29 16.22 26.18
C MET A 618 -3.28 15.44 27.06
N LYS A 619 -3.41 15.81 28.34
CA LYS A 619 -4.45 15.26 29.25
C LYS A 619 -5.85 15.36 28.67
N SER A 620 -6.13 16.40 27.89
CA SER A 620 -7.45 16.63 27.28
C SER A 620 -7.69 15.91 25.94
N TYR A 621 -6.81 14.97 25.55
CA TYR A 621 -7.09 13.98 24.50
C TYR A 621 -6.57 12.56 24.78
N SER A 622 -5.57 12.39 25.66
CA SER A 622 -4.97 11.09 26.06
C SER A 622 -6.05 10.00 26.29
N PRO A 623 -6.09 8.92 25.48
CA PRO A 623 -7.22 7.99 25.48
C PRO A 623 -7.47 7.30 26.82
N VAL A 624 -6.42 6.85 27.53
CA VAL A 624 -6.55 6.26 28.88
C VAL A 624 -7.12 7.28 29.85
N ASP A 625 -6.63 8.52 29.89
CA ASP A 625 -7.14 9.55 30.80
C ASP A 625 -8.63 9.87 30.55
N ASN A 626 -9.05 9.89 29.29
CA ASN A 626 -10.38 10.32 28.86
C ASN A 626 -11.45 9.20 28.79
N VAL A 627 -11.12 7.95 29.15
CA VAL A 627 -12.14 6.90 29.33
C VAL A 627 -13.13 7.33 30.43
N LYS A 628 -14.43 7.30 30.10
CA LYS A 628 -15.50 7.82 30.96
C LYS A 628 -16.73 6.92 30.94
N ALA A 629 -17.68 7.19 31.84
CA ALA A 629 -18.90 6.40 32.00
C ALA A 629 -19.91 6.64 30.86
N GLN A 630 -19.73 5.98 29.72
CA GLN A 630 -20.58 6.07 28.53
C GLN A 630 -20.70 4.72 27.81
N GLU A 631 -21.52 4.68 26.75
CA GLU A 631 -21.55 3.57 25.79
C GLU A 631 -20.37 3.68 24.81
N TYR A 632 -19.72 2.56 24.50
CA TYR A 632 -18.68 2.42 23.48
C TYR A 632 -19.12 1.40 22.41
N PRO A 633 -18.57 1.44 21.17
CA PRO A 633 -18.84 0.44 20.13
C PRO A 633 -18.24 -0.93 20.47
N HIS A 634 -18.37 -1.90 19.56
CA HIS A 634 -17.58 -3.13 19.65
C HIS A 634 -16.10 -2.81 19.36
N ILE A 635 -15.17 -3.21 20.22
CA ILE A 635 -13.75 -2.87 20.09
C ILE A 635 -12.89 -4.14 20.09
N LEU A 636 -11.95 -4.21 19.15
CA LEU A 636 -10.80 -5.11 19.18
C LEU A 636 -9.53 -4.28 19.37
N VAL A 637 -8.70 -4.69 20.33
CA VAL A 637 -7.38 -4.13 20.60
C VAL A 637 -6.32 -5.21 20.34
N THR A 638 -5.22 -4.86 19.65
CA THR A 638 -4.05 -5.77 19.47
C THR A 638 -2.78 -5.16 20.08
N ALA A 639 -1.83 -6.01 20.47
CA ALA A 639 -0.50 -5.61 20.95
C ALA A 639 0.54 -6.71 20.72
N GLY A 640 1.82 -6.34 20.58
CA GLY A 640 2.97 -7.25 20.75
C GLY A 640 3.59 -7.09 22.14
N LEU A 641 4.00 -8.18 22.79
CA LEU A 641 4.67 -8.12 24.11
C LEU A 641 6.05 -7.46 24.05
N ASN A 642 6.77 -7.68 22.93
CA ASN A 642 8.12 -7.18 22.69
C ASN A 642 8.12 -5.87 21.87
N ASP A 643 6.96 -5.26 21.64
CA ASP A 643 6.83 -4.02 20.87
C ASP A 643 7.73 -2.90 21.45
N PRO A 644 8.73 -2.41 20.69
CA PRO A 644 9.64 -1.36 21.13
C PRO A 644 9.08 0.06 20.92
N CYS A 645 8.05 0.22 20.08
CA CYS A 645 7.47 1.51 19.72
C CYS A 645 6.28 1.88 20.62
N VAL A 646 5.43 0.91 20.97
CA VAL A 646 4.28 1.10 21.87
C VAL A 646 4.22 -0.05 22.87
N MET A 647 4.50 0.24 24.14
CA MET A 647 4.51 -0.80 25.18
C MET A 647 3.14 -1.45 25.34
N TYR A 648 3.10 -2.79 25.34
CA TYR A 648 1.91 -3.62 25.59
C TYR A 648 1.04 -3.22 26.79
N SER A 649 1.64 -2.53 27.77
CA SER A 649 0.97 -2.04 28.97
C SER A 649 -0.04 -0.93 28.66
N GLU A 650 0.15 -0.12 27.62
CA GLU A 650 -0.81 0.93 27.23
C GLU A 650 -2.18 0.36 26.81
N PRO A 651 -2.28 -0.51 25.78
CA PRO A 651 -3.55 -1.15 25.42
C PRO A 651 -4.14 -1.98 26.57
N ALA A 652 -3.32 -2.66 27.36
CA ALA A 652 -3.80 -3.42 28.52
C ALA A 652 -4.49 -2.50 29.55
N LYS A 653 -3.90 -1.34 29.87
CA LYS A 653 -4.48 -0.33 30.76
C LYS A 653 -5.76 0.29 30.18
N PHE A 654 -5.78 0.57 28.87
CA PHE A 654 -6.94 1.10 28.16
C PHE A 654 -8.13 0.12 28.19
N VAL A 655 -7.90 -1.16 27.88
CA VAL A 655 -8.91 -2.24 27.94
C VAL A 655 -9.44 -2.42 29.36
N ALA A 656 -8.54 -2.46 30.36
CA ALA A 656 -8.94 -2.58 31.76
C ALA A 656 -9.83 -1.43 32.22
N LYS A 657 -9.49 -0.17 31.87
CA LYS A 657 -10.26 1.01 32.24
C LYS A 657 -11.57 1.14 31.45
N LEU A 658 -11.61 0.71 30.18
CA LEU A 658 -12.85 0.60 29.41
C LEU A 658 -13.82 -0.40 30.04
N ARG A 659 -13.35 -1.58 30.48
CA ARG A 659 -14.18 -2.58 31.17
C ARG A 659 -14.69 -2.12 32.54
N GLU A 660 -13.98 -1.22 33.22
CA GLU A 660 -14.49 -0.58 34.44
C GLU A 660 -15.66 0.37 34.16
N LEU A 661 -15.54 1.21 33.13
CA LEU A 661 -16.36 2.43 33.01
C LEU A 661 -17.49 2.33 31.99
N LYS A 662 -17.39 1.48 30.96
CA LYS A 662 -18.38 1.41 29.88
C LYS A 662 -19.77 0.98 30.37
N ARG A 663 -20.81 1.38 29.64
CA ARG A 663 -22.22 1.25 30.05
C ARG A 663 -23.08 0.41 29.11
N ASP A 664 -22.52 0.02 27.98
CA ASP A 664 -23.05 -0.91 27.00
C ASP A 664 -22.60 -2.36 27.27
N ASP A 665 -23.30 -3.31 26.65
CA ASP A 665 -22.94 -4.74 26.62
C ASP A 665 -22.18 -5.15 25.34
N ASN A 666 -21.59 -4.20 24.58
CA ASN A 666 -20.84 -4.52 23.36
C ASN A 666 -19.51 -5.24 23.68
N LEU A 667 -18.98 -5.94 22.67
CA LEU A 667 -17.73 -6.73 22.79
C LEU A 667 -16.52 -5.82 22.98
N LEU A 668 -15.62 -6.22 23.88
CA LEU A 668 -14.32 -5.56 24.11
C LEU A 668 -13.24 -6.62 24.24
N LEU A 669 -12.62 -6.92 23.09
CA LEU A 669 -11.61 -7.97 22.92
C LEU A 669 -10.21 -7.36 22.98
N PHE A 670 -9.26 -8.11 23.52
CA PHE A 670 -7.84 -7.75 23.55
C PHE A 670 -7.00 -8.99 23.25
N LYS A 671 -6.02 -8.84 22.36
CA LYS A 671 -5.06 -9.88 22.01
C LYS A 671 -3.65 -9.32 22.11
N CYS A 672 -2.83 -9.93 22.96
CA CYS A 672 -1.42 -9.59 23.12
C CYS A 672 -0.56 -10.77 22.65
N GLU A 673 0.12 -10.62 21.53
CA GLU A 673 1.01 -11.65 20.97
C GLU A 673 2.31 -11.72 21.78
N VAL A 674 2.63 -12.91 22.30
CA VAL A 674 3.71 -13.12 23.30
C VAL A 674 5.10 -13.26 22.66
N GLY A 675 5.17 -13.42 21.34
CA GLY A 675 6.42 -13.53 20.56
C GLY A 675 6.44 -12.58 19.36
N ALA A 676 5.98 -11.34 19.56
CA ALA A 676 5.80 -10.34 18.51
C ALA A 676 6.26 -8.96 18.94
N GLY A 677 6.83 -8.21 17.98
CA GLY A 677 7.14 -6.78 18.09
C GLY A 677 6.02 -5.90 17.52
N HIS A 678 6.36 -4.68 17.10
CA HIS A 678 5.39 -3.71 16.54
C HIS A 678 4.70 -4.21 15.26
N ASN A 679 5.45 -4.96 14.45
CA ASN A 679 5.03 -5.48 13.15
C ASN A 679 4.56 -6.96 13.22
N SER A 680 3.99 -7.38 14.36
CA SER A 680 3.63 -8.78 14.66
C SER A 680 4.85 -9.71 14.76
N LYS A 681 4.69 -11.00 14.44
CA LYS A 681 5.79 -11.99 14.35
C LYS A 681 6.54 -11.80 13.04
N SER A 682 7.67 -12.48 12.87
CA SER A 682 8.42 -12.44 11.61
C SER A 682 7.76 -13.25 10.49
N GLY A 683 7.58 -12.60 9.35
CA GLY A 683 7.64 -13.23 8.04
C GLY A 683 8.19 -12.20 7.05
N SER A 684 9.33 -12.47 6.44
CA SER A 684 10.13 -11.50 5.67
C SER A 684 9.55 -11.20 4.27
N SER A 685 8.22 -11.25 4.09
CA SER A 685 7.64 -11.25 2.75
C SER A 685 6.15 -10.90 2.68
N VAL A 686 5.68 -10.55 1.48
CA VAL A 686 4.25 -10.34 1.13
C VAL A 686 3.41 -11.63 1.28
N TYR A 687 4.06 -12.75 1.62
CA TYR A 687 3.51 -14.10 1.74
C TYR A 687 3.40 -14.56 3.21
N ASP A 688 3.82 -13.70 4.15
CA ASP A 688 3.82 -13.95 5.59
C ASP A 688 2.46 -14.46 6.10
N THR A 689 2.43 -15.71 6.54
CA THR A 689 1.18 -16.33 7.02
C THR A 689 0.81 -15.95 8.46
N GLU A 690 1.59 -15.12 9.16
CA GLU A 690 1.26 -14.54 10.48
C GLU A 690 0.95 -13.03 10.38
N GLY A 691 1.61 -12.27 9.51
CA GLY A 691 1.23 -10.91 9.12
C GLY A 691 -0.07 -10.87 8.30
N VAL A 692 -0.36 -11.92 7.53
CA VAL A 692 -1.71 -12.18 7.02
C VAL A 692 -2.68 -12.47 8.17
N LYS A 693 -2.26 -13.09 9.29
CA LYS A 693 -3.11 -13.30 10.49
C LYS A 693 -3.39 -12.02 11.31
N GLU A 694 -2.55 -10.98 11.24
CA GLU A 694 -2.91 -9.66 11.78
C GLU A 694 -3.87 -8.93 10.82
N ASN A 695 -3.57 -8.91 9.52
CA ASN A 695 -4.48 -8.39 8.48
C ASN A 695 -5.86 -9.07 8.54
N GLU A 696 -5.88 -10.38 8.74
CA GLU A 696 -7.07 -11.18 8.98
C GLU A 696 -7.91 -10.58 10.10
N GLN A 697 -7.36 -10.28 11.28
CA GLN A 697 -8.17 -9.72 12.37
C GLN A 697 -8.75 -8.33 12.04
N ASP A 698 -8.01 -7.50 11.30
CA ASP A 698 -8.49 -6.21 10.80
C ASP A 698 -9.67 -6.35 9.81
N HIS A 699 -9.79 -7.48 9.10
CA HIS A 699 -10.90 -7.76 8.18
C HIS A 699 -12.00 -8.63 8.81
N ILE A 700 -11.66 -9.57 9.69
CA ILE A 700 -12.57 -10.50 10.37
C ILE A 700 -13.39 -9.78 11.43
N PHE A 701 -12.83 -8.85 12.21
CA PHE A 701 -13.61 -8.19 13.26
C PHE A 701 -14.77 -7.36 12.70
N PRO A 702 -14.60 -6.51 11.65
CA PRO A 702 -15.70 -5.86 10.95
C PRO A 702 -16.66 -6.86 10.29
N PHE A 703 -16.13 -7.92 9.67
CA PHE A 703 -16.94 -8.86 8.91
C PHE A 703 -17.78 -9.79 9.80
N GLY A 704 -17.20 -10.38 10.84
CA GLY A 704 -17.86 -11.22 11.83
C GLY A 704 -18.94 -10.45 12.62
N LEU A 705 -18.73 -9.16 12.89
CA LEU A 705 -19.77 -8.30 13.45
C LEU A 705 -20.92 -8.03 12.45
N THR A 706 -20.61 -7.93 11.15
CA THR A 706 -21.57 -7.62 10.09
C THR A 706 -22.39 -8.84 9.65
N VAL A 707 -21.81 -10.04 9.66
CA VAL A 707 -22.43 -11.28 9.15
C VAL A 707 -22.75 -12.30 10.25
N GLY A 708 -21.84 -12.52 11.20
CA GLY A 708 -22.04 -13.49 12.29
C GLY A 708 -22.96 -12.97 13.40
N TYR A 709 -22.58 -11.88 14.06
CA TYR A 709 -23.22 -11.45 15.30
C TYR A 709 -24.67 -10.96 15.14
N LEU A 710 -25.02 -10.36 13.99
CA LEU A 710 -26.39 -9.94 13.69
C LEU A 710 -27.36 -11.12 13.41
N GLN A 711 -26.85 -12.31 13.10
CA GLN A 711 -27.67 -13.53 13.03
C GLN A 711 -27.59 -14.35 14.34
N GLY A 712 -26.45 -14.32 15.04
CA GLY A 712 -26.22 -15.04 16.29
C GLY A 712 -27.04 -14.50 17.47
N ILE A 713 -26.88 -13.21 17.82
CA ILE A 713 -27.51 -12.62 19.03
C ILE A 713 -28.93 -12.10 18.75
N ASN A 714 -29.73 -12.89 18.03
CA ASN A 714 -31.18 -12.82 18.12
C ASN A 714 -31.77 -14.01 18.92
N ARG A 715 -30.93 -15.01 19.28
CA ARG A 715 -31.37 -16.18 20.04
C ARG A 715 -31.82 -15.86 21.48
N GLU A 716 -31.27 -14.85 22.14
CA GLU A 716 -31.75 -14.47 23.49
C GLU A 716 -33.09 -13.73 23.48
N LEU A 717 -33.35 -12.88 22.46
CA LEU A 717 -34.65 -12.26 22.26
C LEU A 717 -35.72 -13.31 21.95
N VAL A 718 -35.45 -14.22 21.00
CA VAL A 718 -36.34 -15.35 20.67
C VAL A 718 -36.54 -16.28 21.88
N CYS A 719 -35.55 -16.48 22.75
CA CYS A 719 -35.73 -17.22 24.01
C CYS A 719 -36.60 -16.47 25.03
N ARG A 720 -36.46 -15.13 25.17
CA ARG A 720 -37.33 -14.33 26.06
C ARG A 720 -38.76 -14.23 25.55
N GLU A 721 -38.99 -14.27 24.24
CA GLU A 721 -40.35 -14.38 23.69
C GLU A 721 -40.91 -15.79 23.87
N LYS A 722 -40.13 -16.86 23.60
CA LYS A 722 -40.56 -18.24 23.87
C LYS A 722 -40.82 -18.51 25.34
N GLU A 723 -40.11 -17.87 26.29
CA GLU A 723 -40.45 -17.93 27.71
C GLU A 723 -41.83 -17.28 28.00
N LYS A 724 -42.19 -16.18 27.33
CA LYS A 724 -43.51 -15.54 27.46
C LYS A 724 -44.62 -16.39 26.83
N GLU A 725 -44.38 -16.96 25.65
CA GLU A 725 -45.31 -17.90 25.01
C GLU A 725 -45.51 -19.15 25.88
N THR A 726 -44.43 -19.72 26.41
CA THR A 726 -44.49 -20.90 27.29
C THR A 726 -45.25 -20.59 28.59
N LYS A 727 -45.02 -19.42 29.22
CA LYS A 727 -45.77 -19.00 30.42
C LYS A 727 -47.24 -18.71 30.13
N THR A 728 -47.58 -18.24 28.92
CA THR A 728 -48.97 -18.06 28.46
C THR A 728 -49.65 -19.40 28.18
N SER A 729 -48.94 -20.31 27.50
CA SER A 729 -49.40 -21.67 27.20
C SER A 729 -49.64 -22.49 28.48
N ILE A 730 -48.78 -22.36 29.50
CA ILE A 730 -48.96 -23.00 30.82
C ILE A 730 -50.18 -22.44 31.59
N MET A 731 -50.61 -21.20 31.33
CA MET A 731 -51.88 -20.68 31.88
C MET A 731 -53.10 -21.20 31.12
N LEU A 732 -53.04 -21.35 29.79
CA LEU A 732 -54.13 -21.92 28.99
C LEU A 732 -54.29 -23.43 29.19
N GLY A 733 -53.19 -24.18 29.29
CA GLY A 733 -53.22 -25.63 29.54
C GLY A 733 -53.77 -26.05 30.91
N ARG A 734 -53.99 -25.09 31.84
CA ARG A 734 -54.65 -25.32 33.13
C ARG A 734 -56.17 -25.09 33.13
N LEU A 735 -56.77 -24.84 31.96
CA LEU A 735 -58.21 -24.62 31.81
C LEU A 735 -58.95 -25.72 31.02
N THR A 736 -58.27 -26.85 30.72
CA THR A 736 -58.83 -27.93 29.88
C THR A 736 -58.60 -29.35 30.42
N GLU A 737 -58.30 -29.52 31.72
CA GLU A 737 -58.20 -30.87 32.35
C GLU A 737 -59.53 -31.39 32.93
N ASP A 738 -60.61 -30.60 32.90
CA ASP A 738 -61.98 -31.04 33.25
C ASP A 738 -62.81 -31.35 31.99
N LEU A 739 -62.70 -32.58 31.46
CA LEU A 739 -63.78 -33.35 30.80
C LEU A 739 -63.26 -34.74 30.35
N CYS A 740 -64.08 -35.78 30.49
CA CYS A 740 -63.63 -37.18 30.41
C CYS A 740 -64.03 -37.96 29.15
N ASN A 741 -63.25 -39.02 28.91
CA ASN A 741 -63.57 -40.31 28.27
C ASN A 741 -63.38 -40.49 26.74
N PRO A 742 -62.80 -41.63 26.27
CA PRO A 742 -62.52 -41.91 24.86
C PRO A 742 -63.45 -42.97 24.22
N VAL A 743 -63.62 -42.94 22.89
CA VAL A 743 -64.27 -44.01 22.08
C VAL A 743 -63.65 -44.13 20.67
N ASP A 744 -63.31 -45.37 20.30
CA ASP A 744 -63.12 -45.96 18.95
C ASP A 744 -61.99 -45.51 17.98
N VAL A 745 -61.81 -46.37 16.96
CA VAL A 745 -60.59 -46.62 16.20
C VAL A 745 -60.92 -46.95 14.72
N ALA A 746 -60.05 -46.50 13.81
CA ALA A 746 -59.90 -46.91 12.40
C ALA A 746 -61.07 -46.67 11.41
N LEU A 747 -60.82 -45.75 10.46
CA LEU A 747 -61.28 -45.65 9.05
C LEU A 747 -60.62 -44.35 8.50
N LEU A 748 -60.04 -44.25 7.30
CA LEU A 748 -59.96 -45.16 6.14
C LEU A 748 -58.53 -45.32 5.60
N SER A 749 -58.32 -46.41 4.87
CA SER A 749 -57.31 -46.57 3.82
C SER A 749 -57.98 -46.64 2.44
N GLU A 750 -57.20 -46.78 1.36
CA GLU A 750 -57.60 -46.88 -0.07
C GLU A 750 -57.77 -45.53 -0.82
N HIS A 751 -57.40 -45.37 -2.11
CA HIS A 751 -56.89 -46.35 -3.10
C HIS A 751 -55.82 -45.73 -4.07
N CYS A 752 -55.08 -46.61 -4.74
CA CYS A 752 -53.81 -46.46 -5.46
C CYS A 752 -53.67 -45.55 -6.72
N ALA A 753 -52.48 -44.92 -6.80
CA ALA A 753 -51.44 -44.97 -7.87
C ALA A 753 -51.74 -44.83 -9.39
N THR A 754 -51.07 -43.81 -9.98
CA THR A 754 -50.50 -43.73 -11.36
C THR A 754 -49.45 -42.59 -11.38
N CYS A 755 -48.35 -42.55 -12.15
CA CYS A 755 -47.63 -43.53 -12.99
C CYS A 755 -46.13 -43.09 -13.12
N TRP A 756 -45.40 -43.47 -14.18
CA TRP A 756 -43.98 -43.10 -14.45
C TRP A 756 -43.72 -42.89 -15.97
N ILE A 757 -42.52 -42.42 -16.37
CA ILE A 757 -41.94 -42.45 -17.76
C ILE A 757 -42.57 -41.44 -18.78
N ILE A 758 -41.85 -40.66 -19.64
CA ILE A 758 -40.40 -40.43 -19.88
C ILE A 758 -40.08 -39.16 -20.74
N PHE A 759 -38.83 -38.63 -20.67
CA PHE A 759 -38.10 -37.73 -21.61
C PHE A 759 -38.56 -36.27 -21.91
N SER A 760 -37.74 -35.57 -22.72
CA SER A 760 -37.60 -34.11 -22.84
C SER A 760 -37.48 -33.59 -24.28
N ARG A 761 -37.76 -32.29 -24.52
CA ARG A 761 -37.05 -31.31 -25.41
C ARG A 761 -37.95 -30.14 -25.88
N SER A 762 -37.37 -28.92 -25.94
CA SER A 762 -37.62 -27.82 -26.92
C SER A 762 -39.03 -27.21 -27.12
N SER A 763 -39.22 -26.01 -27.69
CA SER A 763 -38.46 -24.73 -27.71
C SER A 763 -39.31 -23.60 -28.34
N LEU A 764 -38.87 -22.34 -28.19
CA LEU A 764 -39.03 -21.21 -29.13
C LEU A 764 -40.42 -20.82 -29.73
N SER A 765 -40.98 -19.73 -29.16
CA SER A 765 -41.38 -18.48 -29.86
C SER A 765 -42.42 -18.44 -30.99
N SER A 766 -43.36 -17.47 -30.91
CA SER A 766 -43.62 -16.42 -31.94
C SER A 766 -44.84 -15.55 -31.52
N ARG A 767 -44.74 -14.20 -31.41
CA ARG A 767 -44.85 -13.10 -32.41
C ARG A 767 -46.17 -12.30 -32.35
N ARG A 768 -46.08 -11.07 -31.82
CA ARG A 768 -46.57 -9.78 -32.37
C ARG A 768 -48.05 -9.59 -32.83
N ARG A 769 -48.68 -8.53 -32.26
CA ARG A 769 -49.27 -7.29 -32.91
C ARG A 769 -50.78 -6.94 -32.66
N HIS A 770 -50.98 -5.63 -32.42
CA HIS A 770 -52.14 -4.75 -32.72
C HIS A 770 -53.50 -4.89 -32.00
N ALA A 771 -53.64 -4.12 -30.91
CA ALA A 771 -54.45 -2.89 -30.78
C ALA A 771 -55.93 -2.82 -31.26
N LYS A 772 -56.82 -2.40 -30.32
CA LYS A 772 -57.89 -1.37 -30.50
C LYS A 772 -58.47 -0.93 -29.14
N GLY A 773 -59.00 0.30 -29.05
CA GLY A 773 -59.87 0.80 -27.96
C GLY A 773 -61.38 0.58 -28.29
N PRO A 774 -62.36 1.35 -27.74
CA PRO A 774 -62.25 2.71 -27.17
C PRO A 774 -63.10 3.00 -25.89
N GLY A 775 -63.14 4.27 -25.45
CA GLY A 775 -64.17 4.88 -24.58
C GLY A 775 -63.96 4.72 -23.07
N GLU A 776 -64.39 5.66 -22.21
CA GLU A 776 -64.95 7.02 -22.41
C GLU A 776 -64.77 7.86 -21.11
N GLU A 777 -65.08 9.16 -21.20
CA GLU A 777 -65.21 10.30 -20.22
C GLU A 777 -65.16 10.05 -18.68
N GLU A 778 -64.81 11.01 -17.80
CA GLU A 778 -65.00 12.49 -17.81
C GLU A 778 -63.79 13.30 -17.24
N THR A 779 -63.75 14.60 -17.54
CA THR A 779 -63.12 15.70 -16.76
C THR A 779 -64.05 16.93 -16.83
N PRO A 780 -64.04 17.87 -15.87
CA PRO A 780 -63.07 18.99 -15.82
C PRO A 780 -62.68 19.32 -14.33
N GLU A 781 -62.06 20.43 -13.88
CA GLU A 781 -61.33 21.62 -14.41
C GLU A 781 -60.34 22.03 -13.26
N GLY A 782 -59.53 23.10 -13.24
CA GLY A 782 -59.16 24.21 -14.14
C GLY A 782 -58.18 25.10 -13.35
N GLY A 783 -56.97 25.39 -13.81
CA GLY A 783 -56.62 26.59 -14.60
C GLY A 783 -55.84 27.62 -13.73
N SER A 784 -54.96 28.48 -14.25
CA SER A 784 -54.35 28.57 -15.59
C SER A 784 -53.14 29.53 -15.60
N THR A 785 -52.28 29.45 -16.64
CA THR A 785 -51.47 30.56 -17.25
C THR A 785 -50.35 31.24 -16.41
N ALA A 786 -49.30 31.87 -16.99
CA ALA A 786 -48.99 32.21 -18.39
C ALA A 786 -47.45 32.27 -18.67
N GLU A 787 -47.07 32.11 -19.96
CA GLU A 787 -46.10 32.88 -20.79
C GLU A 787 -44.67 33.25 -20.24
N THR A 788 -43.58 33.44 -21.01
CA THR A 788 -43.36 33.91 -22.41
C THR A 788 -42.08 33.34 -23.08
N GLN A 789 -42.04 33.30 -24.42
CA GLN A 789 -40.82 33.34 -25.29
C GLN A 789 -41.16 34.06 -26.62
N PRO A 790 -40.21 34.81 -27.26
CA PRO A 790 -39.40 34.31 -28.40
C PRO A 790 -37.93 34.87 -28.35
N THR A 791 -37.06 35.05 -29.36
CA THR A 791 -36.98 34.99 -30.86
C THR A 791 -35.52 34.57 -31.26
N CYS A 792 -35.19 34.00 -32.42
CA CYS A 792 -34.91 34.59 -33.77
C CYS A 792 -33.85 35.72 -33.82
N GLU A 793 -32.90 35.81 -34.77
CA GLU A 793 -32.93 35.46 -36.22
C GLU A 793 -31.58 34.98 -36.86
N GLN A 794 -31.68 34.28 -38.02
CA GLN A 794 -30.97 34.39 -39.34
C GLN A 794 -29.46 34.79 -39.50
N ALA A 795 -28.71 34.45 -40.57
CA ALA A 795 -28.76 33.40 -41.63
C ALA A 795 -27.52 33.41 -42.58
N LYS A 796 -27.31 32.30 -43.33
CA LYS A 796 -26.78 32.15 -44.72
C LYS A 796 -25.32 32.51 -45.16
N GLU A 797 -24.73 31.52 -45.85
CA GLU A 797 -23.99 31.57 -47.15
C GLU A 797 -22.73 32.47 -47.35
N ASN A 798 -21.60 31.85 -47.75
CA ASN A 798 -21.15 31.82 -49.16
C ASN A 798 -19.87 30.97 -49.41
N LEU A 799 -19.79 30.37 -50.61
CA LEU A 799 -18.57 29.96 -51.34
C LEU A 799 -18.48 30.85 -52.60
N PRO A 800 -17.30 31.03 -53.25
CA PRO A 800 -17.08 30.26 -54.49
C PRO A 800 -15.60 29.98 -54.91
N GLU A 801 -15.40 28.92 -55.70
CA GLU A 801 -14.56 28.85 -56.94
C GLU A 801 -13.01 29.12 -56.92
N SER A 802 -12.17 28.59 -57.83
CA SER A 802 -12.29 27.56 -58.90
C SER A 802 -10.91 27.17 -59.54
N HIS A 803 -10.90 26.14 -60.42
CA HIS A 803 -9.90 25.82 -61.47
C HIS A 803 -8.48 25.30 -61.04
N GLU A 804 -7.75 24.44 -61.79
CA GLU A 804 -8.05 23.71 -63.06
C GLU A 804 -7.26 22.39 -63.30
N ASN A 805 -7.76 21.61 -64.28
CA ASN A 805 -7.21 20.57 -65.19
C ASN A 805 -5.67 20.44 -65.39
N THR A 806 -5.02 19.36 -65.90
CA THR A 806 -5.33 17.93 -66.30
C THR A 806 -4.01 17.25 -66.75
N ASN A 807 -3.85 15.91 -66.67
CA ASN A 807 -3.45 14.99 -67.79
C ASN A 807 -2.90 13.58 -67.37
N LEU A 808 -2.88 12.67 -68.35
CA LEU A 808 -2.48 11.24 -68.38
C LEU A 808 -1.74 10.96 -69.73
N PRO A 809 -1.34 9.72 -70.17
CA PRO A 809 -1.05 8.42 -69.52
C PRO A 809 0.24 7.70 -70.03
N GLY A 810 0.53 6.49 -69.51
CA GLY A 810 1.26 5.40 -70.23
C GLY A 810 2.75 5.21 -69.87
N GLY A 811 3.40 4.05 -70.08
CA GLY A 811 2.97 2.69 -70.50
C GLY A 811 4.15 1.69 -70.35
N SER A 812 4.00 0.49 -69.77
CA SER A 812 3.57 -0.79 -70.38
C SER A 812 4.69 -1.74 -70.90
N ARG A 813 4.71 -2.99 -70.37
CA ARG A 813 5.25 -4.25 -70.99
C ARG A 813 6.80 -4.42 -71.04
N LEU A 814 7.43 -5.63 -71.15
CA LEU A 814 6.93 -7.01 -71.41
C LEU A 814 7.92 -8.15 -71.00
N GLY A 815 7.43 -9.23 -70.36
CA GLY A 815 7.83 -10.66 -70.59
C GLY A 815 9.18 -11.19 -70.05
N ARG A 816 9.46 -12.51 -69.92
CA ARG A 816 8.68 -13.80 -70.02
C ARG A 816 9.40 -14.86 -69.13
N LYS A 817 8.76 -15.62 -68.21
CA LYS A 817 7.86 -16.80 -68.34
C LYS A 817 8.55 -18.17 -68.64
N ARG A 818 8.66 -19.06 -67.63
CA ARG A 818 8.69 -20.56 -67.62
C ARG A 818 9.14 -21.07 -66.22
N THR A 819 8.67 -22.15 -65.59
CA THR A 819 7.44 -23.00 -65.70
C THR A 819 7.29 -23.81 -64.39
N TYR A 820 6.06 -24.20 -64.00
CA TYR A 820 5.77 -25.08 -62.83
C TYR A 820 6.14 -26.55 -63.09
N PRO A 821 6.30 -27.40 -62.05
CA PRO A 821 5.19 -28.08 -61.35
C PRO A 821 5.29 -27.98 -59.80
N ASP A 822 4.44 -28.54 -58.92
CA ASP A 822 3.25 -29.42 -59.03
C ASP A 822 2.08 -28.85 -58.20
N ASP A 823 0.83 -29.19 -58.56
CA ASP A 823 -0.40 -28.79 -57.84
C ASP A 823 -0.99 -29.97 -57.03
N ASP A 824 -0.70 -30.06 -55.72
CA ASP A 824 -1.34 -31.06 -54.83
C ASP A 824 -1.50 -30.59 -53.36
N VAL A 825 -1.31 -29.29 -53.08
CA VAL A 825 -1.34 -28.70 -51.71
C VAL A 825 -2.38 -27.57 -51.58
N LEU A 826 -3.02 -27.15 -52.68
CA LEU A 826 -3.82 -25.91 -52.72
C LEU A 826 -5.29 -26.06 -52.31
N GLU A 827 -5.93 -27.22 -52.49
CA GLU A 827 -7.37 -27.37 -52.17
C GLU A 827 -7.65 -27.54 -50.66
N SER A 828 -6.75 -28.18 -49.90
CA SER A 828 -6.92 -28.34 -48.45
C SER A 828 -6.80 -27.01 -47.69
N GLY A 829 -5.91 -26.12 -48.12
CA GLY A 829 -5.72 -24.80 -47.53
C GLY A 829 -6.93 -23.88 -47.69
N LEU A 830 -7.59 -23.90 -48.86
CA LEU A 830 -8.76 -23.05 -49.13
C LEU A 830 -9.97 -23.41 -48.27
N ILE A 831 -10.21 -24.71 -48.02
CA ILE A 831 -11.30 -25.17 -47.14
C ILE A 831 -11.07 -24.75 -45.69
N SER A 832 -9.81 -24.77 -45.21
CA SER A 832 -9.46 -24.28 -43.86
C SER A 832 -9.72 -22.76 -43.74
N VAL A 833 -9.19 -21.97 -44.68
CA VAL A 833 -9.34 -20.50 -44.69
C VAL A 833 -10.82 -20.10 -44.78
N SER A 834 -11.63 -20.73 -45.64
CA SER A 834 -13.07 -20.43 -45.74
C SER A 834 -13.83 -20.73 -44.45
N ASN A 835 -13.51 -21.81 -43.73
CA ASN A 835 -14.15 -22.13 -42.45
C ASN A 835 -13.73 -21.14 -41.34
N THR A 836 -12.47 -20.71 -41.32
CA THR A 836 -12.01 -19.68 -40.36
C THR A 836 -12.64 -18.32 -40.64
N ILE A 837 -12.75 -17.90 -41.90
CA ILE A 837 -13.45 -16.66 -42.28
C ILE A 837 -14.95 -16.75 -41.98
N ALA A 838 -15.60 -17.90 -42.20
CA ALA A 838 -17.01 -18.10 -41.84
C ALA A 838 -17.24 -18.05 -40.31
N LYS A 839 -16.30 -18.55 -39.50
CA LYS A 839 -16.31 -18.38 -38.04
C LYS A 839 -16.06 -16.93 -37.64
N PHE A 840 -15.13 -16.23 -38.28
CA PHE A 840 -14.77 -14.84 -38.01
C PHE A 840 -15.94 -13.90 -38.29
N LEU A 841 -16.55 -13.96 -39.49
CA LEU A 841 -17.73 -13.19 -39.87
C LEU A 841 -18.95 -13.50 -38.99
N LYS A 842 -19.08 -14.75 -38.50
CA LYS A 842 -20.15 -15.10 -37.55
C LYS A 842 -19.89 -14.52 -36.17
N ALA A 843 -18.65 -14.56 -35.68
CA ALA A 843 -18.25 -13.91 -34.43
C ALA A 843 -18.40 -12.38 -34.51
N GLU A 844 -18.11 -11.77 -35.66
CA GLU A 844 -18.34 -10.34 -35.92
C GLU A 844 -19.83 -9.98 -35.88
N GLN A 845 -20.72 -10.83 -36.40
CA GLN A 845 -22.17 -10.64 -36.30
C GLN A 845 -22.75 -10.95 -34.91
N GLU A 846 -22.17 -11.87 -34.15
CA GLU A 846 -22.66 -12.27 -32.82
C GLU A 846 -22.04 -11.45 -31.66
N ASN A 847 -20.85 -10.87 -31.83
CA ASN A 847 -20.12 -10.08 -30.81
C ASN A 847 -19.68 -8.68 -31.30
N ALA A 848 -20.55 -7.95 -32.00
CA ALA A 848 -20.34 -6.52 -32.33
C ALA A 848 -20.50 -5.58 -31.10
N LYS A 849 -19.72 -5.83 -30.03
CA LYS A 849 -19.51 -4.98 -28.84
C LYS A 849 -18.36 -5.50 -27.97
N THR A 850 -17.43 -4.59 -27.64
CA THR A 850 -16.24 -4.69 -26.75
C THR A 850 -15.06 -5.59 -27.16
N MET A 851 -13.84 -5.12 -26.83
CA MET A 851 -12.55 -5.67 -27.28
C MET A 851 -12.17 -7.04 -26.67
N ASN A 852 -12.75 -7.38 -25.51
CA ASN A 852 -12.21 -8.45 -24.64
C ASN A 852 -12.21 -9.85 -25.27
N GLY A 853 -12.97 -10.08 -26.34
CA GLY A 853 -12.96 -11.35 -27.08
C GLY A 853 -11.63 -11.65 -27.78
N LEU A 854 -10.91 -10.63 -28.27
CA LEU A 854 -9.65 -10.81 -28.99
C LEU A 854 -8.46 -11.06 -28.04
N GLN A 855 -8.39 -10.35 -26.90
CA GLN A 855 -7.35 -10.59 -25.89
C GLN A 855 -7.47 -11.99 -25.28
N LYS A 856 -8.69 -12.42 -24.89
CA LYS A 856 -8.88 -13.77 -24.32
C LYS A 856 -8.58 -14.91 -25.29
N ALA A 857 -8.57 -14.67 -26.61
CA ALA A 857 -8.21 -15.66 -27.61
C ALA A 857 -6.68 -15.81 -27.80
N PHE A 858 -5.89 -14.77 -27.52
CA PHE A 858 -4.43 -14.80 -27.68
C PHE A 858 -3.66 -15.14 -26.40
N MET A 859 -4.19 -14.78 -25.23
CA MET A 859 -3.49 -14.93 -23.94
C MET A 859 -3.36 -16.39 -23.42
N HIS A 860 -3.85 -17.40 -24.15
CA HIS A 860 -3.89 -18.78 -23.64
C HIS A 860 -2.71 -19.67 -24.07
N GLU A 861 -1.93 -19.30 -25.10
CA GLU A 861 -0.90 -20.17 -25.72
C GLU A 861 0.43 -19.44 -26.08
N ALA A 862 0.69 -18.24 -25.54
CA ALA A 862 1.84 -17.42 -25.93
C ALA A 862 2.98 -17.42 -24.89
N GLU A 863 4.01 -18.24 -25.10
CA GLU A 863 5.32 -18.06 -24.45
C GLU A 863 6.05 -16.85 -25.05
N VAL A 864 6.61 -15.98 -24.20
CA VAL A 864 7.32 -14.77 -24.64
C VAL A 864 8.83 -15.04 -24.68
N HIS A 865 9.38 -15.23 -25.87
CA HIS A 865 10.83 -15.26 -26.10
C HIS A 865 11.36 -13.94 -26.70
N GLU A 866 12.50 -13.53 -26.16
CA GLU A 866 13.20 -12.27 -26.44
C GLU A 866 14.22 -12.43 -27.60
N GLN A 867 14.39 -11.41 -28.45
CA GLN A 867 15.56 -11.31 -29.34
C GLN A 867 15.87 -9.90 -29.86
N THR A 868 17.15 -9.67 -30.12
CA THR A 868 17.86 -8.40 -29.84
C THR A 868 17.80 -7.31 -30.93
N SER A 869 18.60 -6.26 -30.74
CA SER A 869 18.53 -4.92 -31.35
C SER A 869 18.42 -4.82 -32.88
N ALA A 870 18.77 -5.86 -33.63
CA ALA A 870 18.56 -5.92 -35.08
C ALA A 870 17.09 -5.67 -35.49
N ASN A 871 16.14 -5.99 -34.61
CA ASN A 871 14.72 -5.76 -34.82
C ASN A 871 14.31 -4.28 -34.78
N ARG A 872 15.05 -3.38 -34.10
CA ARG A 872 14.67 -1.96 -33.97
C ARG A 872 14.67 -1.23 -35.32
N THR A 873 15.75 -1.39 -36.09
CA THR A 873 15.87 -0.81 -37.45
C THR A 873 14.79 -1.40 -38.36
N LYS A 874 14.58 -2.71 -38.28
CA LYS A 874 13.62 -3.44 -39.13
C LYS A 874 12.17 -3.07 -38.84
N LEU A 875 11.82 -2.83 -37.57
CA LEU A 875 10.51 -2.32 -37.16
C LEU A 875 10.26 -0.90 -37.70
N LEU A 876 11.27 -0.03 -37.66
CA LEU A 876 11.19 1.32 -38.23
C LEU A 876 11.07 1.29 -39.76
N GLU A 877 11.81 0.41 -40.45
CA GLU A 877 11.63 0.17 -41.89
C GLU A 877 10.22 -0.34 -42.22
N ILE A 878 9.67 -1.27 -41.43
CA ILE A 878 8.30 -1.76 -41.61
C ILE A 878 7.30 -0.62 -41.45
N LEU A 879 7.40 0.17 -40.38
CA LEU A 879 6.53 1.32 -40.13
C LEU A 879 6.61 2.38 -41.25
N GLN A 880 7.80 2.67 -41.78
CA GLN A 880 7.99 3.59 -42.91
C GLN A 880 7.43 3.05 -44.24
N ASN A 881 7.38 1.72 -44.42
CA ASN A 881 6.81 1.11 -45.63
C ASN A 881 5.27 0.91 -45.55
N LEU A 882 4.67 1.04 -44.37
CA LEU A 882 3.22 0.93 -44.16
C LEU A 882 2.48 2.21 -44.56
N LYS A 883 2.03 2.26 -45.83
CA LYS A 883 1.23 3.36 -46.37
C LYS A 883 0.00 3.67 -45.50
N GLY A 884 -0.05 4.88 -44.93
CA GLY A 884 -1.19 5.37 -44.15
C GLY A 884 -1.02 5.30 -42.62
N ILE A 885 0.22 5.31 -42.14
CA ILE A 885 0.60 5.53 -40.75
C ILE A 885 1.78 6.53 -40.73
N SER A 886 1.68 7.63 -39.98
CA SER A 886 2.87 8.46 -39.67
C SER A 886 3.59 7.92 -38.43
N THR A 887 4.92 7.90 -38.44
CA THR A 887 5.72 7.51 -37.26
C THR A 887 5.57 8.49 -36.09
N GLU A 888 5.09 9.71 -36.32
CA GLU A 888 4.83 10.73 -35.28
C GLU A 888 3.45 10.57 -34.61
N GLU A 889 2.56 9.76 -35.21
CA GLU A 889 1.22 9.46 -34.69
C GLU A 889 1.19 8.24 -33.77
N VAL A 890 2.24 7.39 -33.81
CA VAL A 890 2.35 6.17 -33.00
C VAL A 890 2.65 6.52 -31.55
N VAL A 891 1.75 6.11 -30.65
CA VAL A 891 1.90 6.25 -29.19
C VAL A 891 2.51 4.99 -28.58
N MET A 892 2.15 3.81 -29.10
CA MET A 892 2.65 2.52 -28.63
C MET A 892 2.65 1.51 -29.79
N ALA A 893 3.62 0.59 -29.80
CA ALA A 893 3.65 -0.52 -30.73
C ALA A 893 4.05 -1.81 -30.00
N ILE A 894 3.19 -2.82 -30.07
CA ILE A 894 3.39 -4.13 -29.41
C ILE A 894 3.64 -5.18 -30.50
N HIS A 895 4.75 -5.91 -30.36
CA HIS A 895 5.16 -6.98 -31.25
C HIS A 895 4.68 -8.33 -30.69
N VAL A 896 3.87 -9.06 -31.46
CA VAL A 896 3.38 -10.39 -31.10
C VAL A 896 3.76 -11.38 -32.20
N ILE A 897 4.57 -12.37 -31.83
CA ILE A 897 4.97 -13.47 -32.72
C ILE A 897 3.84 -14.51 -32.71
N GLY A 898 3.27 -14.79 -33.88
CA GLY A 898 2.34 -15.91 -34.03
C GLY A 898 3.12 -17.22 -34.11
N GLY A 899 2.80 -18.19 -33.26
CA GLY A 899 3.57 -19.45 -33.11
C GLY A 899 3.60 -20.40 -34.31
N ASP A 900 3.06 -20.01 -35.48
CA ASP A 900 2.97 -20.88 -36.65
C ASP A 900 3.32 -20.16 -37.97
N ALA A 901 4.26 -20.77 -38.72
CA ALA A 901 4.66 -20.42 -40.07
C ALA A 901 5.03 -18.93 -40.37
N GLY A 902 5.77 -18.29 -39.46
CA GLY A 902 6.56 -17.08 -39.77
C GLY A 902 5.75 -15.83 -40.13
N LYS A 903 4.62 -15.61 -39.47
CA LYS A 903 3.81 -14.38 -39.58
C LYS A 903 3.86 -13.60 -38.27
N THR A 904 4.14 -12.31 -38.37
CA THR A 904 4.17 -11.39 -37.24
C THR A 904 2.89 -10.58 -37.19
N VAL A 905 2.37 -10.34 -35.98
CA VAL A 905 1.30 -9.36 -35.75
C VAL A 905 1.88 -8.16 -35.02
N LEU A 906 1.69 -6.97 -35.58
CA LEU A 906 1.98 -5.70 -34.92
C LEU A 906 0.66 -5.05 -34.50
N PHE A 907 0.52 -4.76 -33.22
CA PHE A 907 -0.54 -3.93 -32.68
C PHE A 907 0.01 -2.52 -32.51
N ILE A 908 -0.54 -1.56 -33.26
CA ILE A 908 -0.08 -0.17 -33.30
C ILE A 908 -1.19 0.71 -32.72
N GLN A 909 -0.90 1.36 -31.60
CA GLN A 909 -1.74 2.42 -31.05
C GLN A 909 -1.31 3.76 -31.66
N LEU A 910 -2.24 4.42 -32.33
CA LEU A 910 -2.14 5.82 -32.74
C LEU A 910 -2.80 6.70 -31.66
N ARG A 911 -2.64 8.02 -31.76
CA ARG A 911 -3.24 8.97 -30.79
C ARG A 911 -4.76 8.81 -30.64
N ASP A 912 -5.46 8.52 -31.75
CA ASP A 912 -6.93 8.48 -31.81
C ASP A 912 -7.51 7.15 -32.38
N ASP A 913 -6.67 6.14 -32.68
CA ASP A 913 -7.06 4.91 -33.40
C ASP A 913 -6.13 3.71 -33.07
N TYR A 914 -6.56 2.49 -33.37
CA TYR A 914 -5.75 1.25 -33.23
C TYR A 914 -5.70 0.48 -34.54
N LYS A 915 -4.50 0.14 -35.00
CA LYS A 915 -4.27 -0.64 -36.24
C LYS A 915 -3.56 -1.96 -35.93
N VAL A 916 -4.13 -3.06 -36.42
CA VAL A 916 -3.51 -4.39 -36.41
C VAL A 916 -2.91 -4.66 -37.78
N VAL A 917 -1.61 -4.93 -37.84
CA VAL A 917 -0.88 -5.15 -39.10
C VAL A 917 -0.27 -6.54 -39.11
N PHE A 918 -0.60 -7.31 -40.14
CA PHE A 918 -0.01 -8.63 -40.41
C PHE A 918 1.21 -8.46 -41.31
N VAL A 919 2.38 -8.85 -40.81
CA VAL A 919 3.67 -8.82 -41.52
C VAL A 919 4.12 -10.25 -41.82
N ARG A 920 4.87 -10.44 -42.91
CA ARG A 920 5.25 -11.72 -43.50
C ARG A 920 6.66 -11.64 -44.09
#